data_AF-A0A395H7Q4-F1
#
_entry.id   AF-A0A395H7Q4-F1
#
_cell.length_a   1.000
_cell.length_b   1.000
_cell.length_c   1.000
_cell.angle_alpha   90.00
_cell.angle_beta   90.00
_cell.angle_gamma   90.00
#
_symmetry.space_group_name_H-M   'P 1'
#
loop_
_entity.id
_entity.type
_entity.pdbx_description
1 polymer ?
#
loop_
_entity_poly.entity_id
_entity_poly.type
_entity_poly.pdbx_seq_one_letter_code
_entity_poly.pdbx_strand_id
1 'polypeptide(L)'
;MRYLLCLSIFCHAVFGLPSQANHTQPPVIDLNYARYQGNRLAGGVDEFLGMRYASSPVGDLRFRAPQDPPTNNTLQSATEYGPICIGVGEEETTGEVSEDCLFINVFKPSTATPQSKLPVWLFIQGGGYAENSNANYNGTQVIQNSGDGLLFVTFNYRIGALGFLASEKVRQNGDLNAGLLDQRKAINWVKQYIEQFGGDPNHIVIHGVSAGAGSVAYHLAAYGGRDEDLFIGAIVESSFWPTQRTVTEMEFQFEILTNETGCSDASDPLDCLRDQDIATFQKGNTASPFPGGSSSPLPDWYWLPVTDGTLVPGELYRAFDKGNFIKVPVLVGDDTNEGSGFAYNATSSADVSRFFRNNYPHLSDQQLEKINQAYPLGEPLPRHAAYFSASSAAYGDATFTCPGNLVASSAAKYSPDAVWNYRVNIIDESNIAGGIGVPHTFELPAIFGAGSTGTLSSGSSYLTYNAGIIPVTMHYFISFVLALNPNTYRYLSAPEWKTWGNGERLRLQTNDTAMEVIPEKSLELCVLWQELSEAMEDRMSVRDLTTKQWISSLFEPGQILLWAFKSYVKVNVETVLRGQILAPLLHPSRLRDEAFGRFWVTFSTNRESDAPPPPPIPTSGEIQGSSDLIPPILSHASGIVLDVGPGTGTQMPLLRSPAIQTIYGAEPCHGLHAELRARAISEGLSDKYYILPCGVEASDLIPALQKQDLLNTNTTNPTAVLKNLENTGDGVFDTILCVRVLCSVPDMQQTIQSLYTLLRPGGKLLVVEHVVNPWRTRKGSIIARAFQAFYGLLGWSWYMGNCSLNRDTATALRIAAERDGGWESFELERWFQSTAMPYIAGVLVKKGNK
;
A
#
# COMPACT_ATOMS: atom_id res chain seq x y z
N MET A 1 -41.29 26.66 -66.86
CA MET A 1 -40.37 27.68 -67.40
C MET A 1 -40.33 28.83 -66.41
N ARG A 2 -39.23 29.50 -66.05
CA ARG A 2 -37.77 29.30 -66.13
C ARG A 2 -37.20 30.62 -65.55
N TYR A 3 -36.39 30.56 -64.49
CA TYR A 3 -35.32 31.51 -64.06
C TYR A 3 -35.59 33.00 -63.82
N LEU A 4 -35.27 33.48 -62.60
CA LEU A 4 -34.16 34.42 -62.23
C LEU A 4 -34.44 35.00 -60.82
N LEU A 5 -33.76 34.52 -59.76
CA LEU A 5 -32.48 34.98 -59.15
C LEU A 5 -32.59 36.26 -58.27
N CYS A 6 -32.43 36.02 -56.96
CA CYS A 6 -31.97 36.84 -55.83
C CYS A 6 -32.15 38.38 -55.83
N LEU A 7 -32.78 38.91 -54.78
CA LEU A 7 -32.18 39.95 -53.92
C LEU A 7 -32.94 40.10 -52.57
N SER A 8 -32.18 39.94 -51.47
CA SER A 8 -32.29 40.56 -50.13
C SER A 8 -33.64 41.08 -49.62
N ILE A 9 -34.18 40.42 -48.57
CA ILE A 9 -35.15 41.01 -47.62
C ILE A 9 -34.50 41.05 -46.23
N PHE A 10 -34.28 42.28 -45.75
CA PHE A 10 -33.99 42.64 -44.37
C PHE A 10 -35.16 42.19 -43.47
N CYS A 11 -34.88 41.45 -42.39
CA CYS A 11 -35.84 41.22 -41.31
C CYS A 11 -35.21 41.68 -39.99
N HIS A 12 -35.92 42.56 -39.29
CA HIS A 12 -35.52 43.15 -38.01
C HIS A 12 -35.46 42.06 -36.93
N ALA A 13 -34.29 41.86 -36.33
CA ALA A 13 -34.15 41.19 -35.04
C ALA A 13 -34.07 42.26 -33.95
N VAL A 14 -35.08 42.27 -33.09
CA VAL A 14 -35.14 43.09 -31.87
C VAL A 14 -34.00 42.64 -30.96
N PHE A 15 -33.01 43.52 -30.72
CA PHE A 15 -32.01 43.33 -29.68
C PHE A 15 -32.71 43.41 -28.32
N GLY A 16 -33.00 42.25 -27.72
CA GLY A 16 -33.20 42.15 -26.29
C GLY A 16 -31.88 42.48 -25.61
N LEU A 17 -31.84 43.54 -24.80
CA LEU A 17 -30.75 43.81 -23.89
C LEU A 17 -30.52 42.57 -23.02
N PRO A 18 -29.28 42.11 -22.81
CA PRO A 18 -29.01 41.03 -21.88
C PRO A 18 -29.49 41.48 -20.50
N SER A 19 -30.41 40.71 -19.92
CA SER A 19 -30.78 40.84 -18.51
C SER A 19 -29.50 40.73 -17.69
N GLN A 20 -29.07 41.82 -17.06
CA GLN A 20 -28.11 41.76 -15.95
C GLN A 20 -28.72 40.79 -14.92
N ALA A 21 -28.15 39.59 -14.82
CA ALA A 21 -28.48 38.69 -13.73
C ALA A 21 -28.20 39.44 -12.42
N ASN A 22 -29.16 39.41 -11.52
CA ASN A 22 -29.10 40.17 -10.27
C ASN A 22 -27.94 39.62 -9.41
N HIS A 23 -26.79 40.29 -9.43
CA HIS A 23 -25.49 39.84 -8.88
C HIS A 23 -25.37 39.94 -7.34
N THR A 24 -26.47 39.90 -6.59
CA THR A 24 -26.47 40.21 -5.14
C THR A 24 -26.78 39.04 -4.21
N GLN A 25 -27.06 37.83 -4.73
CA GLN A 25 -27.36 36.66 -3.89
C GLN A 25 -26.13 35.76 -3.74
N PRO A 26 -25.84 35.26 -2.51
CA PRO A 26 -24.78 34.29 -2.27
C PRO A 26 -24.95 33.03 -3.14
N PRO A 27 -23.87 32.45 -3.67
CA PRO A 27 -23.95 31.27 -4.52
C PRO A 27 -24.39 30.03 -3.71
N VAL A 28 -25.25 29.20 -4.31
CA VAL A 28 -25.75 27.95 -3.70
C VAL A 28 -25.51 26.78 -4.63
N ILE A 29 -25.02 25.66 -4.09
CA ILE A 29 -24.80 24.40 -4.79
C ILE A 29 -25.61 23.29 -4.12
N ASP A 30 -26.25 22.44 -4.93
CA ASP A 30 -27.02 21.28 -4.48
C ASP A 30 -26.28 19.98 -4.87
N LEU A 31 -25.90 19.19 -3.87
CA LEU A 31 -25.17 17.93 -4.04
C LEU A 31 -26.05 16.70 -3.79
N ASN A 32 -27.38 16.87 -3.81
CA ASN A 32 -28.40 15.88 -3.45
C ASN A 32 -28.42 15.51 -1.96
N TYR A 33 -27.27 15.21 -1.34
CA TYR A 33 -27.22 14.88 0.10
C TYR A 33 -27.24 16.14 0.99
N ALA A 34 -26.80 17.28 0.47
CA ALA A 34 -26.80 18.56 1.15
C ALA A 34 -26.80 19.72 0.15
N ARG A 35 -27.27 20.89 0.60
CA ARG A 35 -27.17 22.16 -0.13
C ARG A 35 -26.25 23.10 0.61
N TYR A 36 -25.31 23.72 -0.09
CA TYR A 36 -24.29 24.59 0.49
C TYR A 36 -24.39 26.00 -0.06
N GLN A 37 -24.37 27.00 0.84
CA GLN A 37 -24.27 28.41 0.48
C GLN A 37 -22.84 28.90 0.70
N GLY A 38 -22.17 29.33 -0.37
CA GLY A 38 -20.80 29.82 -0.35
C GLY A 38 -20.70 31.35 -0.32
N ASN A 39 -19.47 31.87 -0.45
CA ASN A 39 -19.19 33.29 -0.62
C ASN A 39 -18.88 33.62 -2.09
N ARG A 40 -19.20 34.85 -2.51
CA ARG A 40 -18.74 35.42 -3.78
C ARG A 40 -17.69 36.50 -3.51
N LEU A 41 -16.49 36.31 -4.04
CA LEU A 41 -15.38 37.22 -3.87
C LEU A 41 -15.39 38.32 -4.95
N ALA A 42 -14.81 39.49 -4.64
CA ALA A 42 -14.74 40.65 -5.54
C ALA A 42 -13.92 40.39 -6.83
N GLY A 43 -13.24 39.25 -6.92
CA GLY A 43 -12.39 38.83 -8.03
C GLY A 43 -13.03 37.81 -8.99
N GLY A 44 -14.35 37.62 -8.95
CA GLY A 44 -15.05 36.70 -9.86
C GLY A 44 -14.87 35.21 -9.51
N VAL A 45 -14.58 34.91 -8.25
CA VAL A 45 -14.45 33.55 -7.71
C VAL A 45 -15.53 33.34 -6.66
N ASP A 46 -16.22 32.20 -6.73
CA ASP A 46 -17.10 31.71 -5.67
C ASP A 46 -16.32 30.65 -4.87
N GLU A 47 -16.40 30.71 -3.54
CA GLU A 47 -15.76 29.75 -2.62
C GLU A 47 -16.81 29.03 -1.79
N PHE A 48 -16.60 27.73 -1.59
CA PHE A 48 -17.40 26.85 -0.76
C PHE A 48 -16.45 26.14 0.20
N LEU A 49 -16.41 26.59 1.45
CA LEU A 49 -15.44 26.19 2.47
C LEU A 49 -16.13 25.31 3.52
N GLY A 50 -15.43 24.33 4.09
CA GLY A 50 -15.95 23.53 5.20
C GLY A 50 -17.09 22.57 4.83
N MET A 51 -17.17 22.12 3.58
CA MET A 51 -18.16 21.10 3.19
C MET A 51 -17.71 19.72 3.67
N ARG A 52 -18.64 18.84 4.05
CA ARG A 52 -18.31 17.48 4.52
C ARG A 52 -18.24 16.52 3.36
N TYR A 53 -17.10 15.88 3.13
CA TYR A 53 -16.99 14.78 2.17
C TYR A 53 -17.15 13.40 2.82
N ALA A 54 -17.15 13.34 4.15
CA ALA A 54 -17.35 12.14 4.95
C ALA A 54 -18.07 12.46 6.26
N SER A 55 -18.57 11.42 6.95
CA SER A 55 -19.03 11.52 8.34
C SER A 55 -17.87 11.86 9.28
N SER A 56 -18.17 12.53 10.40
CA SER A 56 -17.19 12.84 11.45
C SER A 56 -16.57 11.54 12.00
N PRO A 57 -15.24 11.35 11.96
CA PRO A 57 -14.59 10.09 12.30
C PRO A 57 -14.38 9.91 13.82
N VAL A 58 -15.39 10.27 14.62
CA VAL A 58 -15.34 10.27 16.10
C VAL A 58 -16.02 9.04 16.69
N GLY A 59 -15.71 8.72 17.95
CA GLY A 59 -16.31 7.59 18.67
C GLY A 59 -16.03 6.27 17.96
N ASP A 60 -17.07 5.49 17.64
CA ASP A 60 -16.88 4.20 16.95
C ASP A 60 -16.27 4.34 15.55
N LEU A 61 -16.38 5.50 14.90
CA LEU A 61 -15.74 5.75 13.59
C LEU A 61 -14.24 6.05 13.70
N ARG A 62 -13.70 6.21 14.91
CA ARG A 62 -12.26 6.33 15.13
C ARG A 62 -11.56 5.03 14.68
N PHE A 63 -10.47 5.19 13.94
CA PHE A 63 -9.68 4.11 13.31
C PHE A 63 -10.42 3.26 12.27
N ARG A 64 -11.55 3.75 11.73
CA ARG A 64 -12.28 3.11 10.62
C ARG A 64 -12.15 3.92 9.33
N ALA A 65 -12.39 3.27 8.20
CA ALA A 65 -12.53 3.92 6.90
C ALA A 65 -13.63 5.01 6.95
N PRO A 66 -13.46 6.12 6.21
CA PRO A 66 -14.45 7.20 6.18
C PRO A 66 -15.78 6.73 5.59
N GLN A 67 -16.87 7.03 6.30
CA GLN A 67 -18.23 6.77 5.82
C GLN A 67 -18.79 7.96 5.05
N ASP A 68 -19.86 7.74 4.28
CA ASP A 68 -20.55 8.81 3.55
C ASP A 68 -20.97 9.95 4.49
N PRO A 69 -20.96 11.20 4.01
CA PRO A 69 -21.43 12.33 4.80
C PRO A 69 -22.94 12.19 5.07
N PRO A 70 -23.42 12.62 6.24
CA PRO A 70 -24.84 12.52 6.58
C PRO A 70 -25.68 13.40 5.63
N THR A 71 -26.84 12.89 5.23
CA THR A 71 -27.82 13.68 4.46
C THR A 71 -28.42 14.77 5.33
N ASN A 72 -28.43 16.01 4.84
CA ASN A 72 -29.03 17.16 5.51
C ASN A 72 -29.81 18.05 4.54
N ASN A 73 -31.14 18.08 4.71
CA ASN A 73 -32.04 18.85 3.84
C ASN A 73 -32.02 20.37 4.13
N THR A 74 -31.44 20.77 5.26
CA THR A 74 -31.28 22.17 5.64
C THR A 74 -30.14 22.80 4.85
N LEU A 75 -30.29 24.06 4.43
CA LEU A 75 -29.19 24.79 3.78
C LEU A 75 -28.01 24.91 4.76
N GLN A 76 -26.84 24.42 4.36
CA GLN A 76 -25.61 24.43 5.14
C GLN A 76 -24.77 25.67 4.74
N SER A 77 -24.11 26.28 5.73
CA SER A 77 -23.12 27.32 5.45
C SER A 77 -21.84 26.69 4.93
N ALA A 78 -21.28 27.24 3.85
CA ALA A 78 -19.97 26.90 3.32
C ALA A 78 -19.12 28.16 3.14
N THR A 79 -19.17 29.06 4.12
CA THR A 79 -18.54 30.39 4.07
C THR A 79 -17.26 30.49 4.88
N GLU A 80 -16.94 29.46 5.67
CA GLU A 80 -15.79 29.40 6.58
C GLU A 80 -15.16 28.01 6.49
N TYR A 81 -13.85 27.92 6.70
CA TYR A 81 -13.18 26.64 6.79
C TYR A 81 -13.65 25.87 8.04
N GLY A 82 -13.77 24.55 7.90
CA GLY A 82 -13.85 23.67 9.06
C GLY A 82 -12.47 23.51 9.72
N PRO A 83 -12.42 22.99 10.95
CA PRO A 83 -11.14 22.71 11.61
C PRO A 83 -10.29 21.71 10.81
N ILE A 84 -8.97 21.86 10.90
CA ILE A 84 -8.00 20.86 10.43
C ILE A 84 -7.98 19.66 11.38
N CYS A 85 -7.45 18.54 10.90
CA CYS A 85 -7.34 17.33 11.71
C CYS A 85 -6.30 17.53 12.80
N ILE A 86 -6.62 17.09 14.02
CA ILE A 86 -5.69 17.11 15.15
C ILE A 86 -4.55 16.11 14.94
N GLY A 87 -3.32 16.62 14.98
CA GLY A 87 -2.07 15.91 14.72
C GLY A 87 -1.37 15.40 15.96
N VAL A 88 -0.10 15.04 15.79
CA VAL A 88 0.78 14.47 16.81
C VAL A 88 1.18 15.53 17.84
N GLY A 89 0.83 15.31 19.11
CA GLY A 89 1.17 16.24 20.20
C GLY A 89 0.45 17.58 20.14
N GLU A 90 -0.56 17.74 19.28
CA GLU A 90 -1.41 18.92 19.21
C GLU A 90 -2.53 18.89 20.26
N GLU A 91 -3.04 20.07 20.59
CA GLU A 91 -4.21 20.25 21.46
C GLU A 91 -5.43 20.67 20.64
N GLU A 92 -6.61 20.15 21.02
CA GLU A 92 -7.86 20.52 20.36
C GLU A 92 -8.16 22.02 20.58
N THR A 93 -8.42 22.74 19.49
CA THR A 93 -8.75 24.17 19.51
C THR A 93 -10.07 24.37 18.78
N THR A 94 -11.08 24.86 19.50
CA THR A 94 -12.45 24.97 18.99
C THR A 94 -12.52 25.76 17.68
N GLY A 95 -12.96 25.11 16.61
CA GLY A 95 -13.11 25.71 15.28
C GLY A 95 -11.83 25.74 14.43
N GLU A 96 -10.67 25.37 15.00
CA GLU A 96 -9.38 25.42 14.31
C GLU A 96 -8.78 24.03 14.12
N VAL A 97 -8.73 23.21 15.18
CA VAL A 97 -8.11 21.87 15.20
C VAL A 97 -9.05 20.92 15.93
N SER A 98 -9.46 19.80 15.32
CA SER A 98 -10.37 18.82 15.92
C SER A 98 -10.25 17.42 15.29
N GLU A 99 -10.83 16.41 15.94
CA GLU A 99 -11.04 15.08 15.34
C GLU A 99 -12.16 15.10 14.29
N ASP A 100 -13.16 15.96 14.47
CA ASP A 100 -14.19 16.21 13.45
C ASP A 100 -13.64 17.16 12.37
N CYS A 101 -12.88 16.61 11.42
CA CYS A 101 -12.05 17.41 10.51
C CYS A 101 -12.19 17.08 9.02
N LEU A 102 -13.02 16.10 8.63
CA LEU A 102 -13.11 15.61 7.24
C LEU A 102 -13.90 16.55 6.32
N PHE A 103 -13.28 17.70 6.04
CA PHE A 103 -13.81 18.78 5.23
C PHE A 103 -13.10 18.92 3.88
N ILE A 104 -13.85 19.37 2.89
CA ILE A 104 -13.41 19.70 1.53
C ILE A 104 -13.85 21.12 1.17
N ASN A 105 -13.01 21.81 0.41
CA ASN A 105 -13.21 23.19 0.00
C ASN A 105 -13.11 23.29 -1.53
N VAL A 106 -13.97 24.09 -2.16
CA VAL A 106 -14.00 24.27 -3.61
C VAL A 106 -13.97 25.76 -3.95
N PHE A 107 -13.06 26.15 -4.83
CA PHE A 107 -13.00 27.45 -5.47
C PHE A 107 -13.34 27.30 -6.95
N LYS A 108 -14.26 28.12 -7.44
CA LYS A 108 -14.70 28.11 -8.85
C LYS A 108 -14.84 29.52 -9.42
N PRO A 109 -14.69 29.72 -10.74
CA PRO A 109 -15.15 30.95 -11.38
C PRO A 109 -16.63 31.20 -11.09
N SER A 110 -17.02 32.43 -10.74
CA SER A 110 -18.42 32.77 -10.41
C SER A 110 -19.38 32.55 -11.59
N THR A 111 -18.86 32.56 -12.82
CA THR A 111 -19.61 32.32 -14.06
C THR A 111 -19.77 30.84 -14.42
N ALA A 112 -18.98 29.94 -13.81
CA ALA A 112 -19.03 28.52 -14.12
C ALA A 112 -20.35 27.90 -13.65
N THR A 113 -20.93 27.04 -14.50
CA THR A 113 -22.14 26.27 -14.25
C THR A 113 -21.85 24.78 -14.46
N PRO A 114 -22.77 23.85 -14.13
CA PRO A 114 -22.53 22.42 -14.37
C PRO A 114 -22.20 22.03 -15.81
N GLN A 115 -22.49 22.90 -16.78
CA GLN A 115 -22.17 22.71 -18.20
C GLN A 115 -20.77 23.17 -18.59
N SER A 116 -20.04 23.87 -17.71
CA SER A 116 -18.73 24.47 -18.03
C SER A 116 -17.63 23.43 -18.25
N LYS A 117 -17.65 22.30 -17.50
CA LYS A 117 -16.70 21.19 -17.62
C LYS A 117 -15.24 21.64 -17.61
N LEU A 118 -14.87 22.42 -16.60
CA LEU A 118 -13.51 22.95 -16.44
C LEU A 118 -12.57 21.89 -15.80
N PRO A 119 -11.28 21.83 -16.18
CA PRO A 119 -10.27 21.06 -15.47
C PRO A 119 -10.27 21.30 -13.97
N VAL A 120 -10.05 20.24 -13.20
CA VAL A 120 -10.08 20.26 -11.73
C VAL A 120 -8.67 20.05 -11.19
N TRP A 121 -8.18 21.02 -10.42
CA TRP A 121 -6.96 20.91 -9.65
C TRP A 121 -7.29 20.46 -8.22
N LEU A 122 -7.05 19.19 -7.91
CA LEU A 122 -7.29 18.61 -6.59
C LEU A 122 -5.99 18.56 -5.79
N PHE A 123 -5.86 19.42 -4.78
CA PHE A 123 -4.67 19.54 -3.95
C PHE A 123 -4.74 18.66 -2.70
N ILE A 124 -3.68 17.91 -2.45
CA ILE A 124 -3.46 17.03 -1.31
C ILE A 124 -2.30 17.61 -0.49
N GLN A 125 -2.62 18.11 0.71
CA GLN A 125 -1.64 18.75 1.59
C GLN A 125 -0.60 17.77 2.15
N GLY A 126 0.52 18.33 2.65
CA GLY A 126 1.57 17.59 3.35
C GLY A 126 1.47 17.68 4.87
N GLY A 127 2.62 17.56 5.54
CA GLY A 127 2.75 17.51 7.01
C GLY A 127 3.22 16.16 7.55
N GLY A 128 3.96 15.40 6.74
CA GLY A 128 4.64 14.18 7.18
C GLY A 128 3.74 13.06 7.70
N TYR A 129 2.46 13.08 7.35
CA TYR A 129 1.40 12.24 7.92
C TYR A 129 1.15 12.47 9.43
N ALA A 130 1.81 13.45 10.04
CA ALA A 130 1.75 13.79 11.46
C ALA A 130 0.93 15.06 11.74
N GLU A 131 0.85 15.96 10.76
CA GLU A 131 0.19 17.28 10.81
C GLU A 131 -0.51 17.60 9.48
N ASN A 132 -1.41 18.58 9.48
CA ASN A 132 -2.02 19.16 8.28
C ASN A 132 -1.36 20.52 7.98
N SER A 133 -0.16 20.51 7.41
CA SER A 133 0.73 21.70 7.36
C SER A 133 0.51 22.62 6.14
N ASN A 134 -0.35 22.24 5.19
CA ASN A 134 -0.66 23.03 4.00
C ASN A 134 -2.18 23.21 3.81
N ALA A 135 -2.93 23.25 4.91
CA ALA A 135 -4.38 23.38 4.87
C ALA A 135 -4.84 24.75 4.38
N ASN A 136 -6.08 24.81 3.88
CA ASN A 136 -6.79 26.07 3.63
C ASN A 136 -6.11 27.03 2.63
N TYR A 137 -5.33 26.48 1.70
CA TYR A 137 -4.70 27.27 0.63
C TYR A 137 -5.75 27.87 -0.30
N ASN A 138 -5.50 29.11 -0.71
CA ASN A 138 -6.46 29.91 -1.47
C ASN A 138 -6.28 29.72 -2.99
N GLY A 139 -7.32 29.24 -3.67
CA GLY A 139 -7.31 29.00 -5.11
C GLY A 139 -7.56 30.23 -6.00
N THR A 140 -7.86 31.40 -5.42
CA THR A 140 -8.33 32.57 -6.18
C THR A 140 -7.32 33.02 -7.23
N GLN A 141 -6.04 33.13 -6.86
CA GLN A 141 -5.00 33.63 -7.78
C GLN A 141 -4.77 32.68 -8.96
N VAL A 142 -4.73 31.36 -8.73
CA VAL A 142 -4.52 30.39 -9.82
C VAL A 142 -5.72 30.34 -10.77
N ILE A 143 -6.96 30.50 -10.27
CA ILE A 143 -8.15 30.61 -11.10
C ILE A 143 -8.07 31.87 -11.99
N GLN A 144 -7.76 33.02 -11.40
CA GLN A 144 -7.65 34.28 -12.14
C GLN A 144 -6.55 34.24 -13.21
N ASN A 145 -5.37 33.70 -12.87
CA ASN A 145 -4.25 33.58 -13.81
C ASN A 145 -4.47 32.50 -14.88
N SER A 146 -5.37 31.55 -14.65
CA SER A 146 -5.82 30.60 -15.68
C SER A 146 -6.79 31.21 -16.72
N GLY A 147 -7.21 32.46 -16.53
CA GLY A 147 -8.28 33.06 -17.31
C GLY A 147 -9.65 32.46 -16.99
N ASP A 148 -9.90 32.15 -15.71
CA ASP A 148 -11.11 31.50 -15.21
C ASP A 148 -11.33 30.08 -15.80
N GLY A 149 -10.24 29.38 -16.11
CA GLY A 149 -10.23 28.13 -16.87
C GLY A 149 -10.23 26.84 -16.05
N LEU A 150 -10.12 26.90 -14.72
CA LEU A 150 -10.06 25.71 -13.84
C LEU A 150 -10.84 25.88 -12.54
N LEU A 151 -11.10 24.76 -11.86
CA LEU A 151 -11.52 24.71 -10.45
C LEU A 151 -10.34 24.30 -9.57
N PHE A 152 -10.32 24.78 -8.33
CA PHE A 152 -9.34 24.38 -7.32
C PHE A 152 -10.03 23.78 -6.10
N VAL A 153 -9.53 22.64 -5.63
CA VAL A 153 -10.11 21.87 -4.53
C VAL A 153 -9.03 21.52 -3.51
N THR A 154 -9.33 21.70 -2.22
CA THR A 154 -8.47 21.30 -1.10
C THR A 154 -9.28 20.51 -0.08
N PHE A 155 -8.65 19.67 0.72
CA PHE A 155 -9.34 18.92 1.78
C PHE A 155 -8.37 18.51 2.91
N ASN A 156 -8.95 18.13 4.05
CA ASN A 156 -8.24 17.56 5.19
C ASN A 156 -8.36 16.04 5.19
N TYR A 157 -7.35 15.32 5.68
CA TYR A 157 -7.40 13.88 5.95
C TYR A 157 -6.82 13.58 7.33
N ARG A 158 -7.19 12.47 7.97
CA ARG A 158 -6.67 12.12 9.29
C ARG A 158 -5.16 11.82 9.25
N ILE A 159 -4.50 12.17 10.33
CA ILE A 159 -3.03 12.17 10.53
C ILE A 159 -2.71 11.59 11.91
N GLY A 160 -1.42 11.39 12.20
CA GLY A 160 -0.96 10.84 13.47
C GLY A 160 -1.57 9.47 13.76
N ALA A 161 -1.75 9.14 15.03
CA ALA A 161 -2.40 7.89 15.43
C ALA A 161 -3.86 7.79 14.93
N LEU A 162 -4.59 8.90 14.76
CA LEU A 162 -5.98 8.85 14.28
C LEU A 162 -6.09 8.42 12.82
N GLY A 163 -5.08 8.74 12.01
CA GLY A 163 -5.01 8.37 10.59
C GLY A 163 -4.21 7.11 10.28
N PHE A 164 -3.22 6.78 11.12
CA PHE A 164 -2.18 5.80 10.80
C PHE A 164 -1.87 4.82 11.93
N LEU A 165 -2.77 4.62 12.90
CA LEU A 165 -2.63 3.52 13.85
C LEU A 165 -2.65 2.18 13.13
N ALA A 166 -1.61 1.37 13.34
CA ALA A 166 -1.45 0.07 12.68
C ALA A 166 -1.26 -1.05 13.70
N SER A 167 -2.14 -2.06 13.62
CA SER A 167 -2.11 -3.32 14.37
C SER A 167 -3.07 -4.30 13.71
N GLU A 168 -2.87 -5.60 13.89
CA GLU A 168 -3.86 -6.61 13.51
C GLU A 168 -5.21 -6.39 14.22
N LYS A 169 -5.21 -5.81 15.43
CA LYS A 169 -6.46 -5.42 16.12
C LYS A 169 -7.20 -4.33 15.35
N VAL A 170 -6.49 -3.34 14.82
CA VAL A 170 -7.07 -2.30 13.95
C VAL A 170 -7.61 -2.94 12.69
N ARG A 171 -6.83 -3.78 12.00
CA ARG A 171 -7.27 -4.46 10.76
C ARG A 171 -8.53 -5.33 10.97
N GLN A 172 -8.68 -5.97 12.13
CA GLN A 172 -9.80 -6.88 12.41
C GLN A 172 -11.11 -6.16 12.75
N ASN A 173 -11.03 -4.98 13.39
CA ASN A 173 -12.19 -4.22 13.84
C ASN A 173 -12.02 -2.73 13.53
N GLY A 174 -11.61 -2.41 12.32
CA GLY A 174 -11.24 -1.06 11.86
C GLY A 174 -10.55 -1.16 10.50
N ASP A 175 -9.81 -0.12 10.13
CA ASP A 175 -9.13 -0.06 8.83
C ASP A 175 -7.73 0.56 8.99
N LEU A 176 -6.73 -0.08 8.39
CA LEU A 176 -5.37 0.46 8.29
C LEU A 176 -5.35 1.64 7.32
N ASN A 177 -4.32 2.49 7.43
CA ASN A 177 -4.11 3.63 6.53
C ASN A 177 -5.36 4.51 6.38
N ALA A 178 -6.11 4.71 7.47
CA ALA A 178 -7.36 5.47 7.48
C ALA A 178 -7.20 6.88 6.88
N GLY A 179 -6.06 7.54 7.10
CA GLY A 179 -5.73 8.82 6.47
C GLY A 179 -5.60 8.76 4.94
N LEU A 180 -5.06 7.68 4.36
CA LEU A 180 -5.08 7.49 2.90
C LEU A 180 -6.47 7.16 2.39
N LEU A 181 -7.27 6.41 3.15
CA LEU A 181 -8.67 6.12 2.82
C LEU A 181 -9.55 7.38 2.84
N ASP A 182 -9.27 8.32 3.74
CA ASP A 182 -9.85 9.67 3.75
C ASP A 182 -9.59 10.41 2.44
N GLN A 183 -8.36 10.33 1.92
CA GLN A 183 -8.02 10.90 0.63
C GLN A 183 -8.73 10.17 -0.53
N ARG A 184 -8.83 8.83 -0.50
CA ARG A 184 -9.63 8.08 -1.48
C ARG A 184 -11.09 8.55 -1.48
N LYS A 185 -11.64 8.80 -0.30
CA LYS A 185 -13.02 9.27 -0.15
C LYS A 185 -13.20 10.69 -0.71
N ALA A 186 -12.26 11.60 -0.46
CA ALA A 186 -12.27 12.95 -1.02
C ALA A 186 -12.14 12.93 -2.56
N ILE A 187 -11.24 12.12 -3.13
CA ILE A 187 -11.10 11.96 -4.58
C ILE A 187 -12.41 11.43 -5.20
N ASN A 188 -13.04 10.42 -4.59
CA ASN A 188 -14.33 9.91 -5.03
C ASN A 188 -15.46 10.95 -4.91
N TRP A 189 -15.47 11.75 -3.84
CA TRP A 189 -16.40 12.86 -3.69
C TRP A 189 -16.25 13.87 -4.84
N VAL A 190 -15.01 14.21 -5.20
CA VAL A 190 -14.74 15.10 -6.35
C VAL A 190 -15.26 14.47 -7.63
N LYS A 191 -14.92 13.20 -7.92
CA LYS A 191 -15.42 12.48 -9.10
C LYS A 191 -16.95 12.48 -9.18
N GLN A 192 -17.64 12.37 -8.04
CA GLN A 192 -19.09 12.32 -7.97
C GLN A 192 -19.78 13.69 -8.09
N TYR A 193 -19.21 14.73 -7.48
CA TYR A 193 -19.93 15.99 -7.23
C TYR A 193 -19.35 17.22 -7.92
N ILE A 194 -18.11 17.19 -8.41
CA ILE A 194 -17.44 18.40 -8.91
C ILE A 194 -18.13 19.00 -10.15
N GLU A 195 -18.88 18.19 -10.88
CA GLU A 195 -19.74 18.66 -11.98
C GLU A 195 -20.72 19.74 -11.51
N GLN A 196 -21.28 19.66 -10.30
CA GLN A 196 -22.22 20.67 -9.81
C GLN A 196 -21.56 22.05 -9.66
N PHE A 197 -20.24 22.07 -9.39
CA PHE A 197 -19.45 23.28 -9.31
C PHE A 197 -18.95 23.75 -10.70
N GLY A 198 -19.21 22.98 -11.76
CA GLY A 198 -18.77 23.25 -13.12
C GLY A 198 -17.45 22.62 -13.52
N GLY A 199 -16.89 21.74 -12.68
CA GLY A 199 -15.72 20.94 -13.02
C GLY A 199 -16.04 19.77 -13.96
N ASP A 200 -15.04 19.29 -14.68
CA ASP A 200 -15.12 18.05 -15.44
C ASP A 200 -14.64 16.87 -14.57
N PRO A 201 -15.51 15.93 -14.18
CA PRO A 201 -15.10 14.74 -13.43
C PRO A 201 -14.20 13.80 -14.25
N ASN A 202 -14.06 14.01 -15.55
CA ASN A 202 -13.13 13.26 -16.41
C ASN A 202 -11.81 14.01 -16.66
N HIS A 203 -11.62 15.19 -16.06
CA HIS A 203 -10.39 15.97 -16.16
C HIS A 203 -9.92 16.45 -14.77
N ILE A 204 -9.63 15.49 -13.89
CA ILE A 204 -9.08 15.75 -12.56
C ILE A 204 -7.57 15.53 -12.58
N VAL A 205 -6.81 16.52 -12.12
CA VAL A 205 -5.37 16.40 -11.86
C VAL A 205 -5.16 16.48 -10.35
N ILE A 206 -4.59 15.41 -9.78
CA ILE A 206 -4.22 15.39 -8.37
C ILE A 206 -2.84 16.03 -8.19
N HIS A 207 -2.70 16.89 -7.20
CA HIS A 207 -1.47 17.58 -6.86
C HIS A 207 -1.17 17.37 -5.40
N GLY A 208 -0.13 16.62 -5.10
CA GLY A 208 0.34 16.39 -3.74
C GLY A 208 1.64 17.12 -3.49
N VAL A 209 1.79 17.68 -2.29
CA VAL A 209 3.04 18.26 -1.79
C VAL A 209 3.55 17.49 -0.58
N SER A 210 4.85 17.23 -0.48
CA SER A 210 5.45 16.55 0.69
C SER A 210 4.78 15.18 0.96
N ALA A 211 4.25 14.94 2.17
CA ALA A 211 3.42 13.76 2.45
C ALA A 211 2.20 13.61 1.53
N GLY A 212 1.66 14.72 1.00
CA GLY A 212 0.68 14.70 -0.08
C GLY A 212 1.27 14.18 -1.39
N ALA A 213 2.53 14.48 -1.72
CA ALA A 213 3.22 13.93 -2.89
C ALA A 213 3.52 12.43 -2.72
N GLY A 214 3.92 12.00 -1.53
CA GLY A 214 3.97 10.58 -1.16
C GLY A 214 2.59 9.92 -1.29
N SER A 215 1.53 10.61 -0.87
CA SER A 215 0.15 10.17 -1.06
C SER A 215 -0.25 10.04 -2.54
N VAL A 216 0.16 10.96 -3.41
CA VAL A 216 -0.04 10.83 -4.86
C VAL A 216 0.66 9.58 -5.39
N ALA A 217 1.86 9.25 -4.91
CA ALA A 217 2.53 7.99 -5.26
C ALA A 217 1.71 6.77 -4.82
N TYR A 218 1.12 6.78 -3.62
CA TYR A 218 0.17 5.74 -3.18
C TYR A 218 -1.08 5.68 -4.07
N HIS A 219 -1.67 6.80 -4.47
CA HIS A 219 -2.85 6.81 -5.33
C HIS A 219 -2.56 6.34 -6.75
N LEU A 220 -1.36 6.61 -7.28
CA LEU A 220 -0.87 6.05 -8.52
C LEU A 220 -0.67 4.54 -8.42
N ALA A 221 -0.12 4.04 -7.31
CA ALA A 221 0.17 2.63 -7.07
C ALA A 221 -0.97 1.83 -6.42
N ALA A 222 -2.10 2.48 -6.14
CA ALA A 222 -3.24 1.93 -5.40
C ALA A 222 -3.68 0.59 -5.99
N TYR A 223 -3.85 -0.42 -5.14
CA TYR A 223 -4.27 -1.77 -5.56
C TYR A 223 -3.38 -2.37 -6.67
N GLY A 224 -2.09 -2.04 -6.68
CA GLY A 224 -1.14 -2.51 -7.70
C GLY A 224 -1.18 -1.70 -9.00
N GLY A 225 -1.71 -0.48 -8.96
CA GLY A 225 -1.84 0.40 -10.13
C GLY A 225 -3.12 0.19 -10.93
N ARG A 226 -4.19 -0.29 -10.27
CA ARG A 226 -5.51 -0.42 -10.91
C ARG A 226 -6.07 0.97 -11.17
N ASP A 227 -6.27 1.29 -12.44
CA ASP A 227 -6.90 2.54 -12.84
C ASP A 227 -8.42 2.49 -12.60
N GLU A 228 -8.88 3.31 -11.66
CA GLU A 228 -10.29 3.46 -11.29
C GLU A 228 -10.92 4.71 -11.95
N ASP A 229 -10.25 5.32 -12.93
CA ASP A 229 -10.68 6.54 -13.65
C ASP A 229 -10.95 7.73 -12.72
N LEU A 230 -10.16 7.86 -11.66
CA LEU A 230 -10.35 8.92 -10.65
C LEU A 230 -9.65 10.23 -11.00
N PHE A 231 -8.56 10.17 -11.77
CA PHE A 231 -7.75 11.30 -12.19
C PHE A 231 -6.97 10.95 -13.45
N ILE A 232 -6.59 11.96 -14.22
CA ILE A 232 -5.95 11.80 -15.54
C ILE A 232 -4.53 12.40 -15.59
N GLY A 233 -4.05 12.96 -14.49
CA GLY A 233 -2.72 13.54 -14.37
C GLY A 233 -2.32 13.69 -12.90
N ALA A 234 -1.02 13.70 -12.65
CA ALA A 234 -0.47 13.80 -11.30
C ALA A 234 0.65 14.85 -11.22
N ILE A 235 0.58 15.69 -10.18
CA ILE A 235 1.66 16.59 -9.77
C ILE A 235 2.22 16.07 -8.43
N VAL A 236 3.53 15.86 -8.39
CA VAL A 236 4.27 15.28 -7.26
C VAL A 236 5.32 16.32 -6.82
N GLU A 237 4.93 17.26 -5.98
CA GLU A 237 5.75 18.36 -5.47
C GLU A 237 6.52 17.89 -4.22
N SER A 238 7.83 17.66 -4.36
CA SER A 238 8.73 17.16 -3.31
C SER A 238 8.22 15.85 -2.70
N SER A 239 8.53 14.73 -3.36
CA SER A 239 8.12 13.40 -2.88
C SER A 239 8.51 13.19 -1.41
N PHE A 240 7.71 12.48 -0.62
CA PHE A 240 8.07 12.17 0.77
C PHE A 240 7.83 10.69 1.07
N TRP A 241 8.91 9.91 1.02
CA TRP A 241 8.89 8.46 1.24
C TRP A 241 9.72 8.11 2.49
N PRO A 242 9.12 8.20 3.69
CA PRO A 242 9.74 7.72 4.93
C PRO A 242 9.73 6.18 4.95
N THR A 243 10.14 5.56 6.07
CA THR A 243 10.01 4.11 6.23
C THR A 243 8.54 3.69 6.13
N GLN A 244 8.24 2.69 5.29
CA GLN A 244 6.91 2.07 5.16
C GLN A 244 6.98 0.65 5.70
N ARG A 245 6.50 0.45 6.93
CA ARG A 245 6.67 -0.82 7.66
C ARG A 245 5.48 -1.75 7.48
N THR A 246 5.62 -2.99 7.93
CA THR A 246 4.52 -3.96 8.01
C THR A 246 3.65 -3.73 9.25
N VAL A 247 2.45 -4.32 9.26
CA VAL A 247 1.54 -4.28 10.43
C VAL A 247 2.21 -4.84 11.68
N THR A 248 2.85 -6.02 11.57
CA THR A 248 3.56 -6.68 12.67
C THR A 248 4.66 -5.80 13.28
N GLU A 249 5.33 -5.03 12.43
CA GLU A 249 6.41 -4.13 12.82
C GLU A 249 5.95 -2.86 13.52
N MET A 250 4.64 -2.57 13.50
CA MET A 250 4.00 -1.43 14.16
C MET A 250 3.20 -1.81 15.42
N GLU A 251 3.08 -3.10 15.76
CA GLU A 251 2.36 -3.55 16.97
C GLU A 251 2.90 -2.88 18.25
N PHE A 252 4.20 -2.62 18.32
CA PHE A 252 4.80 -1.92 19.45
C PHE A 252 4.24 -0.50 19.63
N GLN A 253 3.88 0.20 18.55
CA GLN A 253 3.29 1.54 18.62
C GLN A 253 1.87 1.47 19.18
N PHE A 254 1.09 0.46 18.75
CA PHE A 254 -0.24 0.21 19.28
C PHE A 254 -0.19 -0.10 20.78
N GLU A 255 0.73 -0.96 21.21
CA GLU A 255 0.94 -1.27 22.63
C GLU A 255 1.31 -0.02 23.45
N ILE A 256 2.23 0.82 22.96
CA ILE A 256 2.59 2.08 23.61
C ILE A 256 1.38 3.00 23.73
N LEU A 257 0.63 3.21 22.63
CA LEU A 257 -0.57 4.04 22.65
C LEU A 257 -1.57 3.55 23.70
N THR A 258 -1.87 2.24 23.72
CA THR A 258 -2.80 1.68 24.72
C THR A 258 -2.29 1.83 26.15
N ASN A 259 -0.97 1.78 26.40
CA ASN A 259 -0.42 2.04 27.72
C ASN A 259 -0.57 3.50 28.14
N GLU A 260 -0.18 4.43 27.26
CA GLU A 260 -0.21 5.87 27.54
C GLU A 260 -1.63 6.42 27.71
N THR A 261 -2.62 5.78 27.08
CA THR A 261 -4.05 6.12 27.23
C THR A 261 -4.76 5.31 28.31
N GLY A 262 -4.07 4.41 29.03
CA GLY A 262 -4.67 3.59 30.09
C GLY A 262 -5.62 2.49 29.59
N CYS A 263 -5.48 2.05 28.35
CA CYS A 263 -6.30 1.03 27.68
C CYS A 263 -5.66 -0.37 27.62
N SER A 264 -4.46 -0.57 28.13
CA SER A 264 -3.74 -1.85 28.02
C SER A 264 -4.39 -3.00 28.80
N ASP A 265 -5.07 -2.71 29.92
CA ASP A 265 -5.78 -3.71 30.73
C ASP A 265 -7.24 -3.94 30.28
N ALA A 266 -7.71 -3.26 29.23
CA ALA A 266 -9.07 -3.42 28.73
C ALA A 266 -9.26 -4.78 28.03
N SER A 267 -10.45 -5.37 28.12
CA SER A 267 -10.78 -6.62 27.41
C SER A 267 -10.70 -6.46 25.89
N ASP A 268 -11.08 -5.28 25.39
CA ASP A 268 -10.84 -4.85 24.02
C ASP A 268 -10.12 -3.49 24.04
N PRO A 269 -8.79 -3.46 23.82
CA PRO A 269 -8.02 -2.22 23.81
C PRO A 269 -8.45 -1.24 22.71
N LEU A 270 -8.95 -1.71 21.57
CA LEU A 270 -9.35 -0.83 20.47
C LEU A 270 -10.67 -0.11 20.80
N ASP A 271 -11.62 -0.81 21.39
CA ASP A 271 -12.86 -0.19 21.87
C ASP A 271 -12.58 0.79 23.03
N CYS A 272 -11.66 0.44 23.94
CA CYS A 272 -11.21 1.39 24.96
C CYS A 272 -10.61 2.67 24.36
N LEU A 273 -9.80 2.55 23.30
CA LEU A 273 -9.22 3.71 22.60
C LEU A 273 -10.28 4.58 21.91
N ARG A 274 -11.38 4.00 21.42
CA ARG A 274 -12.52 4.74 20.85
C ARG A 274 -13.28 5.55 21.90
N ASP A 275 -13.36 5.02 23.11
CA ASP A 275 -14.06 5.66 24.23
C ASP A 275 -13.24 6.78 24.90
N GLN A 276 -11.94 6.89 24.61
CA GLN A 276 -11.12 7.96 25.17
C GLN A 276 -11.51 9.34 24.62
N ASP A 277 -11.58 10.34 25.50
CA ASP A 277 -11.62 11.73 25.09
C ASP A 277 -10.31 12.13 24.38
N ILE A 278 -10.38 13.13 23.51
CA ILE A 278 -9.25 13.49 22.65
C ILE A 278 -8.03 13.97 23.44
N ALA A 279 -8.21 14.63 24.58
CA ALA A 279 -7.09 15.10 25.40
C ALA A 279 -6.36 13.94 26.09
N THR A 280 -7.09 12.91 26.54
CA THR A 280 -6.48 11.67 27.04
C THR A 280 -5.78 10.90 25.92
N PHE A 281 -6.41 10.81 24.75
CA PHE A 281 -5.82 10.15 23.57
C PHE A 281 -4.49 10.80 23.14
N GLN A 282 -4.41 12.13 23.14
CA GLN A 282 -3.22 12.87 22.72
C GLN A 282 -1.98 12.61 23.60
N LYS A 283 -2.13 12.08 24.82
CA LYS A 283 -0.98 11.64 25.65
C LYS A 283 -0.15 10.57 24.96
N GLY A 284 -0.82 9.63 24.27
CA GLY A 284 -0.17 8.55 23.55
C GLY A 284 0.06 8.84 22.05
N ASN A 285 -0.55 9.89 21.49
CA ASN A 285 -0.30 10.34 20.13
C ASN A 285 0.98 11.18 20.04
N THR A 286 2.10 10.59 20.47
CA THR A 286 3.42 11.21 20.49
C THR A 286 4.47 10.25 19.92
N ALA A 287 5.60 10.77 19.47
CA ALA A 287 6.66 9.95 18.90
C ALA A 287 7.49 9.26 20.00
N SER A 288 7.90 8.01 19.74
CA SER A 288 8.86 7.28 20.57
C SER A 288 9.87 6.53 19.68
N PRO A 289 10.99 6.03 20.23
CA PRO A 289 11.96 5.30 19.42
C PRO A 289 11.39 4.03 18.81
N PHE A 290 11.64 3.79 17.51
CA PHE A 290 11.40 2.49 16.91
C PHE A 290 12.26 1.39 17.57
N PRO A 291 11.80 0.12 17.62
CA PRO A 291 12.63 -1.01 18.05
C PRO A 291 13.94 -1.08 17.26
N GLY A 292 15.07 -1.03 17.95
CA GLY A 292 16.40 -1.00 17.35
C GLY A 292 17.00 0.41 17.15
N GLY A 293 16.22 1.46 17.35
CA GLY A 293 16.68 2.85 17.46
C GLY A 293 17.15 3.22 18.87
N SER A 294 17.91 4.32 18.99
CA SER A 294 18.29 4.92 20.27
C SER A 294 17.23 5.90 20.78
N SER A 295 17.34 6.31 22.05
CA SER A 295 16.40 7.27 22.67
C SER A 295 16.47 8.70 22.13
N SER A 296 17.54 9.05 21.40
CA SER A 296 17.72 10.38 20.83
C SER A 296 18.66 10.36 19.60
N PRO A 297 18.32 11.09 18.52
CA PRO A 297 17.05 11.78 18.30
C PRO A 297 15.88 10.79 18.21
N LEU A 298 14.65 11.25 18.50
CA LEU A 298 13.46 10.48 18.12
C LEU A 298 13.37 10.39 16.59
N PRO A 299 12.65 9.41 16.02
CA PRO A 299 12.35 9.44 14.59
C PRO A 299 11.59 10.72 14.26
N ASP A 300 11.86 11.30 13.08
CA ASP A 300 11.17 12.52 12.62
C ASP A 300 9.69 12.22 12.36
N TRP A 301 9.38 10.98 11.97
CA TRP A 301 8.04 10.52 11.62
C TRP A 301 7.76 9.17 12.26
N TYR A 302 6.62 9.05 12.94
CA TYR A 302 6.31 7.89 13.77
C TYR A 302 5.05 7.16 13.31
N TRP A 303 3.93 7.86 13.21
CA TRP A 303 2.69 7.33 12.65
C TRP A 303 2.71 7.49 11.14
N LEU A 304 2.84 6.39 10.42
CA LEU A 304 3.14 6.37 8.99
C LEU A 304 2.25 5.37 8.25
N PRO A 305 2.07 5.54 6.92
CA PRO A 305 1.49 4.50 6.08
C PRO A 305 2.21 3.16 6.23
N VAL A 306 1.44 2.07 6.25
CA VAL A 306 1.95 0.68 6.33
C VAL A 306 1.57 -0.14 5.11
N THR A 307 2.33 -1.19 4.82
CA THR A 307 1.93 -2.21 3.84
C THR A 307 0.70 -2.97 4.35
N ASP A 308 -0.46 -2.71 3.75
CA ASP A 308 -1.76 -3.24 4.18
C ASP A 308 -2.26 -4.44 3.36
N GLY A 309 -1.62 -4.76 2.23
CA GLY A 309 -1.99 -5.87 1.35
C GLY A 309 -3.22 -5.61 0.45
N THR A 310 -3.70 -4.36 0.42
CA THR A 310 -4.89 -3.93 -0.33
C THR A 310 -4.62 -2.62 -1.07
N LEU A 311 -4.93 -1.45 -0.47
CA LEU A 311 -4.62 -0.14 -1.03
C LEU A 311 -3.11 0.01 -1.25
N VAL A 312 -2.33 -0.41 -0.26
CA VAL A 312 -0.86 -0.43 -0.28
C VAL A 312 -0.39 -1.89 -0.26
N PRO A 313 -0.31 -2.57 -1.43
CA PRO A 313 0.06 -3.98 -1.50
C PRO A 313 1.57 -4.24 -1.29
N GLY A 314 2.39 -3.19 -1.25
CA GLY A 314 3.82 -3.28 -0.99
C GLY A 314 4.53 -1.94 -1.17
N GLU A 315 5.85 -1.99 -1.10
CA GLU A 315 6.70 -0.79 -1.12
C GLU A 315 6.62 0.03 -2.41
N LEU A 316 6.68 1.36 -2.26
CA LEU A 316 6.60 2.29 -3.38
C LEU A 316 7.76 2.12 -4.37
N TYR A 317 9.01 1.94 -3.88
CA TYR A 317 10.16 1.64 -4.77
C TYR A 317 9.87 0.43 -5.66
N ARG A 318 9.38 -0.66 -5.05
CA ARG A 318 9.03 -1.91 -5.74
C ARG A 318 7.85 -1.73 -6.70
N ALA A 319 6.84 -0.96 -6.33
CA ALA A 319 5.67 -0.70 -7.16
C ALA A 319 6.04 0.07 -8.45
N PHE A 320 6.81 1.15 -8.32
CA PHE A 320 7.26 1.95 -9.45
C PHE A 320 8.26 1.19 -10.34
N ASP A 321 9.20 0.43 -9.74
CA ASP A 321 10.15 -0.41 -10.49
C ASP A 321 9.47 -1.47 -11.37
N LYS A 322 8.40 -2.10 -10.85
CA LYS A 322 7.63 -3.12 -11.57
C LYS A 322 6.63 -2.54 -12.57
N GLY A 323 6.38 -1.23 -12.53
CA GLY A 323 5.33 -0.62 -13.33
C GLY A 323 3.93 -0.82 -12.76
N ASN A 324 3.77 -1.12 -11.48
CA ASN A 324 2.48 -1.30 -10.81
C ASN A 324 1.93 0.05 -10.34
N PHE A 325 1.64 0.92 -11.30
CA PHE A 325 1.06 2.25 -11.06
C PHE A 325 0.26 2.72 -12.29
N ILE A 326 -0.66 3.66 -12.12
CA ILE A 326 -1.49 4.23 -13.20
C ILE A 326 -0.61 5.03 -14.19
N LYS A 327 -0.84 4.85 -15.51
CA LYS A 327 -0.02 5.48 -16.58
C LYS A 327 -0.65 6.77 -17.08
N VAL A 328 -0.52 7.84 -16.29
CA VAL A 328 -0.95 9.20 -16.63
C VAL A 328 0.25 10.14 -16.79
N PRO A 329 0.08 11.32 -17.42
CA PRO A 329 1.07 12.38 -17.39
C PRO A 329 1.47 12.78 -15.96
N VAL A 330 2.76 13.04 -15.75
CA VAL A 330 3.33 13.38 -14.44
C VAL A 330 4.19 14.63 -14.52
N LEU A 331 3.97 15.57 -13.61
CA LEU A 331 4.88 16.67 -13.30
C LEU A 331 5.43 16.41 -11.89
N VAL A 332 6.74 16.21 -11.76
CA VAL A 332 7.39 15.86 -10.50
C VAL A 332 8.62 16.73 -10.31
N GLY A 333 9.03 16.99 -9.07
CA GLY A 333 10.29 17.66 -8.81
C GLY A 333 10.50 17.94 -7.34
N ASP A 334 11.66 18.48 -7.02
CA ASP A 334 12.17 18.60 -5.65
C ASP A 334 12.99 19.89 -5.50
N ASP A 335 13.18 20.31 -4.25
CA ASP A 335 14.06 21.42 -3.88
C ASP A 335 15.54 21.03 -3.90
N THR A 336 16.41 22.03 -3.91
CA THR A 336 17.87 21.80 -3.89
C THR A 336 18.35 21.26 -2.54
N ASN A 337 17.68 21.58 -1.42
CA ASN A 337 18.08 21.20 -0.07
C ASN A 337 16.93 20.61 0.74
N GLU A 338 16.21 19.64 0.18
CA GLU A 338 15.04 19.00 0.81
C GLU A 338 15.22 18.64 2.30
N GLY A 339 16.34 18.01 2.63
CA GLY A 339 16.59 17.52 3.99
C GLY A 339 16.93 18.61 5.01
N SER A 340 17.09 19.88 4.63
CA SER A 340 17.59 20.93 5.55
C SER A 340 16.62 21.29 6.68
N GLY A 341 15.32 21.07 6.47
CA GLY A 341 14.29 21.32 7.48
C GLY A 341 14.15 20.19 8.51
N PHE A 342 14.71 19.01 8.23
CA PHE A 342 14.40 17.77 8.95
C PHE A 342 15.64 17.09 9.51
N ALA A 343 16.73 17.07 8.75
CA ALA A 343 17.90 16.28 9.10
C ALA A 343 18.53 16.69 10.43
N TYR A 344 19.03 15.69 11.17
CA TYR A 344 19.69 15.92 12.45
C TYR A 344 20.88 16.88 12.33
N ASN A 345 21.01 17.79 13.30
CA ASN A 345 22.12 18.74 13.42
C ASN A 345 23.42 18.04 13.87
N ALA A 346 23.97 17.19 13.02
CA ALA A 346 25.05 16.25 13.32
C ALA A 346 26.40 16.93 13.59
N THR A 347 27.10 16.48 14.62
CA THR A 347 28.48 16.92 14.95
C THR A 347 29.56 15.94 14.47
N SER A 348 29.16 14.71 14.14
CA SER A 348 30.05 13.62 13.71
C SER A 348 29.36 12.68 12.73
N SER A 349 30.13 11.83 12.03
CA SER A 349 29.57 10.75 11.20
C SER A 349 28.73 9.75 12.01
N ALA A 350 29.08 9.52 13.28
CA ALA A 350 28.30 8.68 14.17
C ALA A 350 26.91 9.27 14.47
N ASP A 351 26.78 10.60 14.49
CA ASP A 351 25.48 11.28 14.64
C ASP A 351 24.61 11.08 13.40
N VAL A 352 25.21 11.16 12.20
CA VAL A 352 24.51 10.86 10.93
C VAL A 352 24.01 9.42 10.94
N SER A 353 24.88 8.46 11.25
CA SER A 353 24.50 7.04 11.34
C SER A 353 23.40 6.78 12.37
N ARG A 354 23.47 7.44 13.54
CA ARG A 354 22.45 7.32 14.59
C ARG A 354 21.10 7.89 14.14
N PHE A 355 21.10 9.05 13.49
CA PHE A 355 19.88 9.65 12.93
C PHE A 355 19.23 8.72 11.89
N PHE A 356 20.02 8.17 10.97
CA PHE A 356 19.52 7.20 9.99
C PHE A 356 19.03 5.91 10.65
N ARG A 357 19.75 5.35 11.63
CA ARG A 357 19.31 4.16 12.37
C ARG A 357 18.01 4.39 13.13
N ASN A 358 17.78 5.60 13.65
CA ASN A 358 16.56 5.90 14.40
C ASN A 358 15.32 6.07 13.51
N ASN A 359 15.51 6.49 12.25
CA ASN A 359 14.43 6.58 11.25
C ASN A 359 14.27 5.27 10.43
N TYR A 360 15.35 4.51 10.26
CA TYR A 360 15.42 3.26 9.49
C TYR A 360 16.14 2.17 10.31
N PRO A 361 15.45 1.56 11.30
CA PRO A 361 16.07 0.69 12.32
C PRO A 361 16.71 -0.59 11.77
N HIS A 362 16.40 -0.97 10.54
CA HIS A 362 16.94 -2.17 9.89
C HIS A 362 18.25 -1.92 9.13
N LEU A 363 18.70 -0.68 8.99
CA LEU A 363 20.01 -0.38 8.42
C LEU A 363 21.13 -0.97 9.27
N SER A 364 21.92 -1.86 8.69
CA SER A 364 23.11 -2.44 9.32
C SER A 364 24.24 -1.41 9.44
N ASP A 365 25.18 -1.66 10.34
CA ASP A 365 26.34 -0.78 10.55
C ASP A 365 27.18 -0.62 9.26
N GLN A 366 27.24 -1.66 8.42
CA GLN A 366 27.90 -1.58 7.12
C GLN A 366 27.17 -0.65 6.14
N GLN A 367 25.84 -0.66 6.14
CA GLN A 367 25.04 0.24 5.30
C GLN A 367 25.14 1.68 5.80
N LEU A 368 25.10 1.90 7.12
CA LEU A 368 25.32 3.21 7.72
C LEU A 368 26.69 3.79 7.37
N GLU A 369 27.73 2.95 7.36
CA GLU A 369 29.07 3.35 6.93
C GLU A 369 29.12 3.67 5.42
N LYS A 370 28.40 2.91 4.58
CA LYS A 370 28.25 3.26 3.15
C LYS A 370 27.59 4.62 2.96
N ILE A 371 26.56 4.94 3.75
CA ILE A 371 25.91 6.26 3.73
C ILE A 371 26.93 7.36 4.07
N ASN A 372 27.70 7.19 5.14
CA ASN A 372 28.75 8.16 5.51
C ASN A 372 29.84 8.32 4.44
N GLN A 373 30.17 7.26 3.71
CA GLN A 373 31.14 7.31 2.61
C GLN A 373 30.59 8.03 1.38
N ALA A 374 29.31 7.84 1.08
CA ALA A 374 28.63 8.52 -0.03
C ALA A 374 28.38 10.01 0.27
N TYR A 375 28.12 10.34 1.55
CA TYR A 375 27.88 11.69 2.05
C TYR A 375 28.93 12.05 3.12
N PRO A 376 30.18 12.31 2.72
CA PRO A 376 31.23 12.70 3.66
C PRO A 376 30.98 14.12 4.20
N LEU A 377 31.81 14.53 5.17
CA LEU A 377 31.84 15.89 5.70
C LEU A 377 31.85 16.91 4.55
N GLY A 378 30.81 17.75 4.48
CA GLY A 378 30.68 18.81 3.50
C GLY A 378 31.16 20.16 4.03
N GLU A 379 30.90 21.21 3.24
CA GLU A 379 31.16 22.58 3.66
C GLU A 379 30.31 22.98 4.88
N PRO A 380 30.88 23.67 5.88
CA PRO A 380 30.11 24.13 7.03
C PRO A 380 28.96 25.05 6.63
N LEU A 381 27.76 24.77 7.14
CA LEU A 381 26.58 25.61 6.93
C LEU A 381 26.35 26.55 8.14
N PRO A 382 25.93 27.82 7.91
CA PRO A 382 25.63 28.76 8.98
C PRO A 382 24.69 28.16 10.04
N ARG A 383 24.93 28.45 11.33
CA ARG A 383 24.06 28.04 12.46
C ARG A 383 23.95 26.53 12.72
N HIS A 384 24.62 25.70 11.94
CA HIS A 384 24.58 24.25 12.09
C HIS A 384 25.95 23.66 12.50
N ALA A 385 25.90 22.44 13.02
CA ALA A 385 27.08 21.66 13.38
C ALA A 385 27.80 21.12 12.13
N ALA A 386 29.05 20.70 12.30
CA ALA A 386 29.96 20.41 11.19
C ALA A 386 29.44 19.37 10.18
N TYR A 387 28.72 18.33 10.65
CA TYR A 387 28.22 17.25 9.80
C TYR A 387 26.76 17.44 9.34
N PHE A 388 26.12 18.57 9.67
CA PHE A 388 24.74 18.83 9.26
C PHE A 388 24.58 18.85 7.73
N SER A 389 25.55 19.39 6.99
CA SER A 389 25.50 19.40 5.51
C SER A 389 25.42 17.99 4.93
N ALA A 390 26.17 17.04 5.52
CA ALA A 390 26.14 15.63 5.14
C ALA A 390 24.80 14.98 5.52
N SER A 391 24.32 15.23 6.74
CA SER A 391 23.02 14.73 7.22
C SER A 391 21.86 15.22 6.35
N SER A 392 21.84 16.51 6.02
CA SER A 392 20.82 17.17 5.20
C SER A 392 20.82 16.66 3.77
N ALA A 393 22.00 16.56 3.13
CA ALA A 393 22.10 16.03 1.78
C ALA A 393 21.66 14.55 1.72
N ALA A 394 22.15 13.73 2.66
CA ALA A 394 21.81 12.31 2.69
C ALA A 394 20.31 12.09 2.90
N TYR A 395 19.69 12.80 3.85
CA TYR A 395 18.27 12.63 4.17
C TYR A 395 17.37 13.23 3.09
N GLY A 396 17.76 14.37 2.50
CA GLY A 396 17.07 14.95 1.36
C GLY A 396 17.01 13.99 0.17
N ASP A 397 18.14 13.37 -0.17
CA ASP A 397 18.20 12.41 -1.27
C ASP A 397 17.44 11.12 -0.94
N ALA A 398 17.59 10.57 0.27
CA ALA A 398 16.95 9.31 0.70
C ALA A 398 15.42 9.38 0.71
N THR A 399 14.88 10.48 1.25
CA THR A 399 13.46 10.59 1.60
C THR A 399 12.65 11.37 0.56
N PHE A 400 13.30 12.22 -0.25
CA PHE A 400 12.61 13.13 -1.18
C PHE A 400 13.10 13.01 -2.62
N THR A 401 14.32 13.47 -2.91
CA THR A 401 14.80 13.67 -4.29
C THR A 401 14.96 12.37 -5.08
N CYS A 402 15.51 11.32 -4.48
CA CYS A 402 15.67 10.04 -5.18
C CYS A 402 14.33 9.32 -5.41
N PRO A 403 13.40 9.31 -4.45
CA PRO A 403 12.00 8.97 -4.72
C PRO A 403 11.37 9.75 -5.90
N GLY A 404 11.52 11.08 -5.94
CA GLY A 404 11.02 11.92 -7.04
C GLY A 404 11.62 11.54 -8.40
N ASN A 405 12.94 11.33 -8.46
CA ASN A 405 13.62 10.84 -9.65
C ASN A 405 13.17 9.42 -10.06
N LEU A 406 12.84 8.55 -9.09
CA LEU A 406 12.30 7.22 -9.39
C LEU A 406 10.90 7.32 -10.00
N VAL A 407 10.03 8.19 -9.49
CA VAL A 407 8.71 8.47 -10.07
C VAL A 407 8.88 8.96 -11.51
N ALA A 408 9.75 9.95 -11.74
CA ALA A 408 10.01 10.50 -13.06
C ALA A 408 10.50 9.42 -14.05
N SER A 409 11.58 8.72 -13.69
CA SER A 409 12.20 7.71 -14.55
C SER A 409 11.29 6.51 -14.79
N SER A 410 10.49 6.10 -13.80
CA SER A 410 9.55 4.98 -13.94
C SER A 410 8.36 5.35 -14.81
N ALA A 411 7.76 6.52 -14.63
CA ALA A 411 6.66 7.00 -15.48
C ALA A 411 7.12 7.22 -16.93
N ALA A 412 8.33 7.76 -17.12
CA ALA A 412 8.88 8.03 -18.45
C ALA A 412 9.14 6.75 -19.28
N LYS A 413 9.31 5.58 -18.65
CA LYS A 413 9.38 4.28 -19.36
C LYS A 413 8.10 3.97 -20.14
N TYR A 414 6.95 4.47 -19.69
CA TYR A 414 5.64 4.20 -20.28
C TYR A 414 5.10 5.39 -21.07
N SER A 415 5.37 6.62 -20.62
CA SER A 415 4.90 7.86 -21.24
C SER A 415 6.03 8.89 -21.37
N PRO A 416 7.04 8.63 -22.22
CA PRO A 416 8.25 9.46 -22.30
C PRO A 416 7.99 10.91 -22.72
N ASP A 417 6.90 11.15 -23.45
CA ASP A 417 6.49 12.46 -23.94
C ASP A 417 5.59 13.23 -22.95
N ALA A 418 5.30 12.65 -21.78
CA ALA A 418 4.34 13.20 -20.82
C ALA A 418 4.84 13.19 -19.36
N VAL A 419 6.16 13.22 -19.16
CA VAL A 419 6.77 13.28 -17.83
C VAL A 419 7.75 14.43 -17.77
N TRP A 420 7.54 15.36 -16.84
CA TRP A 420 8.37 16.54 -16.65
C TRP A 420 8.96 16.56 -15.24
N ASN A 421 10.26 16.80 -15.14
CA ASN A 421 10.95 16.93 -13.87
C ASN A 421 11.45 18.36 -13.63
N TYR A 422 11.45 18.83 -12.38
CA TYR A 422 12.03 20.12 -12.02
C TYR A 422 12.99 20.03 -10.82
N ARG A 423 13.83 21.05 -10.67
CA ARG A 423 14.50 21.38 -9.41
C ARG A 423 14.19 22.82 -9.03
N VAL A 424 13.65 23.04 -7.84
CA VAL A 424 13.52 24.39 -7.30
C VAL A 424 14.88 24.84 -6.76
N ASN A 425 15.31 26.01 -7.20
CA ASN A 425 16.54 26.66 -6.76
C ASN A 425 16.30 28.16 -6.52
N ILE A 426 15.15 28.51 -5.93
CA ILE A 426 14.77 29.88 -5.60
C ILE A 426 15.60 30.33 -4.40
N ILE A 427 16.66 31.09 -4.66
CA ILE A 427 17.60 31.55 -3.62
C ILE A 427 16.97 32.67 -2.79
N ASP A 428 16.88 32.48 -1.48
CA ASP A 428 16.45 33.48 -0.51
C ASP A 428 17.58 33.76 0.50
N GLU A 429 17.96 35.02 0.65
CA GLU A 429 19.07 35.43 1.51
C GLU A 429 18.89 35.00 2.98
N SER A 430 17.66 34.99 3.48
CA SER A 430 17.37 34.60 4.87
C SER A 430 17.50 33.08 5.05
N ASN A 431 17.09 32.29 4.07
CA ASN A 431 17.30 30.84 4.06
C ASN A 431 18.80 30.49 3.98
N ILE A 432 19.55 31.17 3.11
CA ILE A 432 21.01 30.99 3.01
C ILE A 432 21.71 31.38 4.31
N ALA A 433 21.36 32.52 4.91
CA ALA A 433 21.91 32.96 6.20
C ALA A 433 21.50 32.04 7.37
N GLY A 434 20.37 31.34 7.23
CA GLY A 434 19.91 30.30 8.14
C GLY A 434 20.67 28.98 8.01
N GLY A 435 21.39 28.78 6.91
CA GLY A 435 22.11 27.54 6.61
C GLY A 435 21.22 26.42 6.07
N ILE A 436 20.03 26.75 5.57
CA ILE A 436 19.06 25.78 5.05
C ILE A 436 18.95 25.76 3.52
N GLY A 437 19.73 26.59 2.81
CA GLY A 437 19.79 26.52 1.34
C GLY A 437 18.47 26.90 0.67
N VAL A 438 17.99 26.06 -0.24
CA VAL A 438 16.63 26.10 -0.79
C VAL A 438 15.84 24.96 -0.15
N PRO A 439 15.10 25.23 0.95
CA PRO A 439 14.50 24.19 1.78
C PRO A 439 13.23 23.62 1.14
N HIS A 440 12.79 22.48 1.68
CA HIS A 440 11.56 21.79 1.30
C HIS A 440 10.33 22.71 1.14
N THR A 441 9.67 22.62 -0.01
CA THR A 441 8.42 23.30 -0.41
C THR A 441 8.49 24.82 -0.43
N PHE A 442 9.69 25.38 -0.62
CA PHE A 442 9.85 26.84 -0.61
C PHE A 442 9.14 27.51 -1.79
N GLU A 443 8.85 26.78 -2.87
CA GLU A 443 8.15 27.23 -4.08
C GLU A 443 6.63 27.38 -3.93
N LEU A 444 6.02 26.95 -2.82
CA LEU A 444 4.57 27.00 -2.63
C LEU A 444 3.95 28.39 -2.93
N PRO A 445 4.51 29.53 -2.48
CA PRO A 445 4.04 30.86 -2.89
C PRO A 445 4.27 31.18 -4.37
N ALA A 446 5.24 30.54 -5.04
CA ALA A 446 5.44 30.66 -6.47
C ALA A 446 4.41 29.86 -7.29
N ILE A 447 3.90 28.75 -6.76
CA ILE A 447 2.84 27.96 -7.38
C ILE A 447 1.47 28.66 -7.21
N PHE A 448 1.09 28.97 -5.98
CA PHE A 448 -0.27 29.44 -5.66
C PHE A 448 -0.41 30.97 -5.63
N GLY A 449 0.69 31.70 -5.68
CA GLY A 449 0.73 33.15 -5.57
C GLY A 449 0.97 33.65 -4.15
N ALA A 450 1.61 34.80 -4.04
CA ALA A 450 1.94 35.43 -2.76
C ALA A 450 0.69 35.63 -1.89
N GLY A 451 0.71 35.12 -0.65
CA GLY A 451 -0.42 35.21 0.28
C GLY A 451 -1.42 34.07 0.20
N SER A 452 -1.42 33.28 -0.88
CA SER A 452 -2.36 32.15 -1.03
C SER A 452 -2.07 30.98 -0.10
N THR A 453 -0.82 30.88 0.38
CA THR A 453 -0.33 29.80 1.25
C THR A 453 -0.14 30.26 2.70
N GLY A 454 -0.81 31.34 3.09
CA GLY A 454 -0.65 32.02 4.38
C GLY A 454 -0.03 33.41 4.25
N THR A 455 -0.06 34.17 5.35
CA THR A 455 0.48 35.53 5.37
C THR A 455 2.00 35.50 5.25
N LEU A 456 2.53 36.10 4.17
CA LEU A 456 3.97 36.27 4.01
C LEU A 456 4.50 37.37 4.95
N SER A 457 5.73 37.19 5.44
CA SER A 457 6.42 38.25 6.18
C SER A 457 6.64 39.48 5.30
N SER A 458 6.65 40.68 5.90
CA SER A 458 6.88 41.93 5.16
C SER A 458 8.24 41.98 4.45
N GLY A 459 9.21 41.19 4.92
CA GLY A 459 10.54 41.04 4.33
C GLY A 459 10.67 39.86 3.36
N SER A 460 9.57 39.18 3.00
CA SER A 460 9.62 38.01 2.11
C SER A 460 10.23 38.36 0.75
N SER A 461 11.14 37.53 0.25
CA SER A 461 11.75 37.72 -1.07
C SER A 461 10.72 37.61 -2.21
N TYR A 462 9.62 36.88 -2.02
CA TYR A 462 8.51 36.79 -2.97
C TYR A 462 7.79 38.13 -3.22
N LEU A 463 7.94 39.10 -2.31
CA LEU A 463 7.43 40.46 -2.48
C LEU A 463 8.49 41.41 -3.08
N THR A 464 9.72 40.93 -3.26
CA THR A 464 10.87 41.74 -3.71
C THR A 464 11.63 41.02 -4.83
N TYR A 465 12.83 40.52 -4.57
CA TYR A 465 13.74 40.04 -5.62
C TYR A 465 13.39 38.67 -6.20
N ASN A 466 12.56 37.86 -5.53
CA ASN A 466 12.03 36.60 -6.06
C ASN A 466 10.61 36.73 -6.66
N ALA A 467 10.00 37.93 -6.67
CA ALA A 467 8.65 38.12 -7.20
C ALA A 467 8.49 37.63 -8.67
N GLY A 468 9.57 37.72 -9.46
CA GLY A 468 9.58 37.33 -10.88
C GLY A 468 9.41 35.82 -11.15
N ILE A 469 9.65 34.95 -10.16
CA ILE A 469 9.48 33.50 -10.35
C ILE A 469 8.02 33.05 -10.23
N ILE A 470 7.18 33.80 -9.50
CA ILE A 470 5.77 33.46 -9.25
C ILE A 470 4.99 33.26 -10.57
N PRO A 471 4.94 34.23 -11.51
CA PRO A 471 4.18 34.03 -12.74
C PRO A 471 4.75 32.91 -13.61
N VAL A 472 6.06 32.67 -13.56
CA VAL A 472 6.71 31.59 -14.31
C VAL A 472 6.25 30.23 -13.79
N THR A 473 6.41 29.97 -12.50
CA THR A 473 6.04 28.71 -11.86
C THR A 473 4.53 28.46 -11.93
N MET A 474 3.72 29.44 -11.53
CA MET A 474 2.26 29.34 -11.54
C MET A 474 1.71 28.93 -12.92
N HIS A 475 2.20 29.52 -14.01
CA HIS A 475 1.69 29.21 -15.34
C HIS A 475 2.11 27.83 -15.84
N TYR A 476 3.26 27.29 -15.43
CA TYR A 476 3.61 25.89 -15.74
C TYR A 476 2.63 24.92 -15.08
N PHE A 477 2.33 25.13 -13.80
CA PHE A 477 1.41 24.27 -13.05
C PHE A 477 -0.03 24.40 -13.57
N ILE A 478 -0.52 25.62 -13.79
CA ILE A 478 -1.82 25.87 -14.43
C ILE A 478 -1.87 25.19 -15.81
N SER A 479 -0.84 25.34 -16.64
CA SER A 479 -0.80 24.72 -17.96
C SER A 479 -0.88 23.20 -17.88
N PHE A 480 -0.17 22.58 -16.94
CA PHE A 480 -0.24 21.14 -16.73
C PHE A 480 -1.63 20.69 -16.27
N VAL A 481 -2.28 21.43 -15.36
CA VAL A 481 -3.66 21.14 -14.95
C VAL A 481 -4.63 21.26 -16.12
N LEU A 482 -4.47 22.26 -16.98
CA LEU A 482 -5.39 22.51 -18.10
C LEU A 482 -5.18 21.58 -19.29
N ALA A 483 -3.94 21.15 -19.55
CA ALA A 483 -3.57 20.51 -20.81
C ALA A 483 -2.66 19.28 -20.65
N LEU A 484 -2.38 18.84 -19.42
CA LEU A 484 -1.45 17.76 -19.09
C LEU A 484 -0.05 17.96 -19.69
N ASN A 485 0.32 19.23 -19.94
CA ASN A 485 1.60 19.65 -20.46
C ASN A 485 1.91 21.05 -19.91
N PRO A 486 3.06 21.26 -19.24
CA PRO A 486 3.38 22.54 -18.64
C PRO A 486 3.64 23.65 -19.68
N ASN A 487 3.86 23.32 -20.95
CA ASN A 487 4.28 24.28 -21.97
C ASN A 487 3.14 25.00 -22.70
N THR A 488 1.94 24.41 -22.76
CA THR A 488 0.81 24.87 -23.58
C THR A 488 0.42 26.32 -23.27
N TYR A 489 0.33 26.64 -21.99
CA TYR A 489 -0.06 27.95 -21.46
C TYR A 489 1.01 28.52 -20.52
N ARG A 490 2.28 28.12 -20.69
CA ARG A 490 3.38 28.67 -19.89
C ARG A 490 3.47 30.19 -20.04
N TYR A 491 4.04 30.84 -19.03
CA TYR A 491 4.25 32.28 -19.06
C TYR A 491 5.09 32.70 -20.27
N LEU A 492 4.79 33.87 -20.87
CA LEU A 492 5.31 34.27 -22.19
C LEU A 492 6.86 34.26 -22.27
N SER A 493 7.54 34.64 -21.19
CA SER A 493 9.00 34.66 -21.13
C SER A 493 9.62 33.38 -20.57
N ALA A 494 8.81 32.38 -20.20
CA ALA A 494 9.29 31.13 -19.63
C ALA A 494 9.87 30.22 -20.73
N PRO A 495 11.01 29.55 -20.48
CA PRO A 495 11.60 28.64 -21.46
C PRO A 495 10.68 27.44 -21.74
N GLU A 496 10.98 26.70 -22.79
CA GLU A 496 10.36 25.40 -22.97
C GLU A 496 10.88 24.42 -21.90
N TRP A 497 9.96 23.73 -21.22
CA TRP A 497 10.24 22.67 -20.28
C TRP A 497 10.17 21.32 -21.01
N LYS A 498 11.33 20.75 -21.30
CA LYS A 498 11.43 19.44 -21.95
C LYS A 498 11.11 18.31 -20.96
N THR A 499 10.69 17.18 -21.48
CA THR A 499 10.39 15.99 -20.68
C THR A 499 11.66 15.41 -20.04
N TRP A 500 11.47 14.44 -19.14
CA TRP A 500 12.54 13.76 -18.41
C TRP A 500 13.64 13.21 -19.32
N GLY A 501 13.27 12.62 -20.47
CA GLY A 501 14.23 12.02 -21.40
C GLY A 501 15.16 11.02 -20.71
N ASN A 502 16.46 11.35 -20.65
CA ASN A 502 17.49 10.54 -20.01
C ASN A 502 17.98 11.12 -18.67
N GLY A 503 17.15 11.92 -17.99
CA GLY A 503 17.51 12.63 -16.75
C GLY A 503 17.74 14.13 -16.96
N GLU A 504 16.84 14.79 -17.67
CA GLU A 504 16.78 16.25 -17.79
C GLU A 504 15.68 16.82 -16.90
N ARG A 505 15.87 18.05 -16.41
CA ARG A 505 14.88 18.76 -15.59
C ARG A 505 14.94 20.27 -15.78
N LEU A 506 13.86 20.97 -15.46
CA LEU A 506 13.83 22.42 -15.42
C LEU A 506 14.31 22.92 -14.05
N ARG A 507 15.37 23.74 -14.02
CA ARG A 507 15.72 24.50 -12.81
C ARG A 507 14.80 25.72 -12.72
N LEU A 508 14.00 25.81 -11.66
CA LEU A 508 13.17 26.97 -11.35
C LEU A 508 13.94 27.91 -10.43
N GLN A 509 14.38 29.04 -10.99
CA GLN A 509 15.15 30.05 -10.27
C GLN A 509 14.88 31.43 -10.87
N THR A 510 14.68 32.43 -10.02
CA THR A 510 14.45 33.82 -10.44
C THR A 510 15.57 34.28 -11.38
N ASN A 511 15.19 34.75 -12.57
CA ASN A 511 16.08 35.24 -13.63
C ASN A 511 17.07 34.21 -14.22
N ASP A 512 17.01 32.94 -13.80
CA ASP A 512 17.93 31.88 -14.24
C ASP A 512 17.21 30.53 -14.39
N THR A 513 15.95 30.59 -14.84
CA THR A 513 15.15 29.39 -15.11
C THR A 513 15.57 28.80 -16.45
N ALA A 514 16.06 27.56 -16.44
CA ALA A 514 16.57 26.88 -17.62
C ALA A 514 16.57 25.35 -17.45
N MET A 515 16.57 24.62 -18.57
CA MET A 515 16.80 23.18 -18.55
C MET A 515 18.22 22.86 -18.08
N GLU A 516 18.36 21.79 -17.31
CA GLU A 516 19.63 21.22 -16.88
C GLU A 516 19.59 19.70 -16.93
N VAL A 517 20.77 19.10 -17.03
CA VAL A 517 20.96 17.64 -16.94
C VAL A 517 21.20 17.30 -15.47
N ILE A 518 20.55 16.26 -14.97
CA ILE A 518 20.81 15.74 -13.63
C ILE A 518 22.26 15.22 -13.59
N PRO A 519 23.10 15.67 -12.63
CA PRO A 519 24.48 15.22 -12.55
C PRO A 519 24.57 13.70 -12.38
N GLU A 520 25.53 13.06 -13.06
CA GLU A 520 25.77 11.61 -12.98
C GLU A 520 25.94 11.15 -11.52
N LYS A 521 26.66 11.93 -10.71
CA LYS A 521 26.82 11.69 -9.27
C LYS A 521 25.48 11.60 -8.52
N SER A 522 24.50 12.44 -8.85
CA SER A 522 23.17 12.38 -8.22
C SER A 522 22.43 11.10 -8.61
N LEU A 523 22.57 10.64 -9.86
CA LEU A 523 22.01 9.36 -10.30
C LEU A 523 22.67 8.18 -9.57
N GLU A 524 23.99 8.19 -9.42
CA GLU A 524 24.74 7.18 -8.65
C GLU A 524 24.29 7.12 -7.18
N LEU A 525 24.08 8.28 -6.55
CA LEU A 525 23.55 8.37 -5.19
C LEU A 525 22.13 7.81 -5.08
N CYS A 526 21.27 8.05 -6.07
CA CYS A 526 19.94 7.45 -6.08
C CYS A 526 19.96 5.93 -6.30
N VAL A 527 20.93 5.40 -7.05
CA VAL A 527 21.14 3.94 -7.14
C VAL A 527 21.52 3.36 -5.78
N LEU A 528 22.37 4.04 -5.00
CA LEU A 528 22.67 3.61 -3.62
C LEU A 528 21.39 3.54 -2.77
N TRP A 529 20.54 4.57 -2.79
CA TRP A 529 19.30 4.56 -2.02
C TRP A 529 18.33 3.47 -2.47
N GLN A 530 18.23 3.21 -3.77
CA GLN A 530 17.45 2.09 -4.30
C GLN A 530 18.00 0.74 -3.84
N GLU A 531 19.32 0.56 -3.75
CA GLU A 531 19.93 -0.66 -3.18
C GLU A 531 19.65 -0.82 -1.68
N LEU A 532 19.42 0.29 -0.97
CA LEU A 532 19.12 0.31 0.46
C LEU A 532 17.62 0.25 0.77
N SER A 533 16.73 0.40 -0.23
CA SER A 533 15.29 0.54 0.00
C SER A 533 14.70 -0.64 0.77
N GLU A 534 15.08 -1.88 0.45
CA GLU A 534 14.65 -3.07 1.22
C GLU A 534 14.99 -2.90 2.72
N ALA A 535 16.19 -2.45 3.08
CA ALA A 535 16.57 -2.28 4.48
C ALA A 535 16.01 -1.00 5.13
N MET A 536 15.48 -0.07 4.36
CA MET A 536 14.84 1.15 4.86
C MET A 536 13.33 0.98 5.07
N GLU A 537 12.69 0.13 4.27
CA GLU A 537 11.24 0.00 4.22
C GLU A 537 10.76 -1.24 5.00
N ASP A 538 11.34 -2.43 4.77
CA ASP A 538 10.78 -3.68 5.31
C ASP A 538 11.84 -4.74 5.62
N ARG A 539 11.66 -5.40 6.77
CA ARG A 539 12.34 -6.66 7.06
C ARG A 539 11.41 -7.87 6.97
N MET A 540 10.92 -8.16 5.77
CA MET A 540 10.87 -9.55 5.29
C MET A 540 12.26 -10.05 4.84
N SER A 541 13.35 -9.50 5.42
CA SER A 541 14.67 -10.10 5.28
C SER A 541 14.67 -11.43 6.03
N VAL A 542 14.56 -12.53 5.30
CA VAL A 542 15.12 -13.82 5.73
C VAL A 542 16.48 -13.53 6.31
N ARG A 543 16.72 -13.89 7.57
CA ARG A 543 18.06 -13.81 8.15
C ARG A 543 19.00 -14.57 7.20
N ASP A 544 19.96 -13.87 6.59
CA ASP A 544 20.96 -14.55 5.77
C ASP A 544 21.58 -15.66 6.62
N LEU A 545 21.33 -16.91 6.22
CA LEU A 545 21.74 -18.06 7.00
C LEU A 545 23.25 -18.00 7.17
N THR A 546 23.73 -18.06 8.41
CA THR A 546 25.16 -18.26 8.65
C THR A 546 25.62 -19.53 7.95
N THR A 547 26.89 -19.65 7.57
CA THR A 547 27.42 -20.85 6.90
C THR A 547 27.06 -22.13 7.65
N LYS A 548 27.06 -22.11 9.00
CA LYS A 548 26.66 -23.25 9.83
C LYS A 548 25.16 -23.59 9.69
N GLN A 549 24.29 -22.58 9.75
CA GLN A 549 22.84 -22.77 9.58
C GLN A 549 22.49 -23.22 8.17
N TRP A 550 23.16 -22.66 7.16
CA TRP A 550 23.00 -23.08 5.77
C TRP A 550 23.40 -24.56 5.60
N ILE A 551 24.56 -24.99 6.12
CA ILE A 551 24.95 -26.40 6.10
C ILE A 551 23.91 -27.27 6.82
N SER A 552 23.45 -26.86 7.99
CA SER A 552 22.41 -27.58 8.74
C SER A 552 21.13 -27.74 7.92
N SER A 553 20.70 -26.70 7.21
CA SER A 553 19.50 -26.71 6.36
C SER A 553 19.58 -27.71 5.20
N LEU A 554 20.78 -28.08 4.77
CA LEU A 554 20.96 -29.12 3.74
C LEU A 554 20.60 -30.50 4.27
N PHE A 555 20.77 -30.76 5.57
CA PHE A 555 20.54 -32.06 6.20
C PHE A 555 19.16 -32.24 6.83
N GLU A 556 18.41 -31.15 7.01
CA GLU A 556 17.06 -31.16 7.61
C GLU A 556 16.09 -32.15 6.93
N PRO A 557 16.00 -32.24 5.59
CA PRO A 557 15.12 -33.23 4.95
C PRO A 557 15.55 -34.66 5.31
N GLY A 558 16.84 -34.91 5.52
CA GLY A 558 17.34 -36.21 5.96
C GLY A 558 16.82 -36.64 7.33
N GLN A 559 16.64 -35.69 8.25
CA GLN A 559 16.07 -35.98 9.58
C GLN A 559 14.60 -36.36 9.49
N ILE A 560 13.82 -35.60 8.72
CA ILE A 560 12.39 -35.87 8.46
C ILE A 560 12.24 -37.26 7.80
N LEU A 561 13.04 -37.54 6.78
CA LEU A 561 13.03 -38.82 6.06
C LEU A 561 13.35 -40.00 6.99
N LEU A 562 14.32 -39.85 7.89
CA LEU A 562 14.67 -40.89 8.85
C LEU A 562 13.51 -41.19 9.82
N TRP A 563 12.76 -40.18 10.25
CA TRP A 563 11.62 -40.35 11.14
C TRP A 563 10.45 -41.04 10.42
N ALA A 564 10.14 -40.62 9.20
CA ALA A 564 9.13 -41.28 8.37
C ALA A 564 9.49 -42.75 8.09
N PHE A 565 10.77 -43.02 7.80
CA PHE A 565 11.29 -44.38 7.65
C PHE A 565 11.12 -45.23 8.91
N LYS A 566 11.47 -44.68 10.09
CA LYS A 566 11.27 -45.38 11.39
C LYS A 566 9.80 -45.70 11.64
N SER A 567 8.89 -44.78 11.34
CA SER A 567 7.44 -45.02 11.46
C SER A 567 7.00 -46.15 10.53
N TYR A 568 7.49 -46.17 9.29
CA TYR A 568 7.22 -47.24 8.33
C TYR A 568 7.70 -48.61 8.81
N VAL A 569 8.93 -48.70 9.31
CA VAL A 569 9.47 -49.95 9.89
C VAL A 569 8.62 -50.41 11.07
N LYS A 570 8.24 -49.50 11.97
CA LYS A 570 7.41 -49.80 13.14
C LYS A 570 6.06 -50.39 12.74
N VAL A 571 5.35 -49.76 11.79
CA VAL A 571 4.05 -50.25 11.29
C VAL A 571 4.20 -51.62 10.63
N ASN A 572 5.25 -51.85 9.84
CA ASN A 572 5.48 -53.16 9.23
C ASN A 572 5.73 -54.25 10.28
N VAL A 573 6.55 -53.97 11.29
CA VAL A 573 6.81 -54.92 12.39
C VAL A 573 5.54 -55.22 13.18
N GLU A 574 4.78 -54.18 13.55
CA GLU A 574 3.51 -54.36 14.27
C GLU A 574 2.49 -55.18 13.47
N THR A 575 2.38 -54.94 12.17
CA THR A 575 1.48 -55.70 11.28
C THR A 575 1.86 -57.18 11.21
N VAL A 576 3.16 -57.49 11.14
CA VAL A 576 3.65 -58.87 11.20
C VAL A 576 3.34 -59.50 12.56
N LEU A 577 3.58 -58.79 13.66
CA LEU A 577 3.28 -59.26 15.02
C LEU A 577 1.76 -59.48 15.25
N ARG A 578 0.89 -58.77 14.54
CA ARG A 578 -0.57 -58.96 14.53
C ARG A 578 -1.04 -60.13 13.65
N GLY A 579 -0.11 -60.94 13.12
CA GLY A 579 -0.41 -62.16 12.36
C GLY A 579 -0.55 -61.95 10.83
N GLN A 580 -0.34 -60.73 10.32
CA GLN A 580 -0.42 -60.43 8.88
C GLN A 580 0.97 -60.49 8.22
N ILE A 581 1.63 -61.65 8.27
CA ILE A 581 3.04 -61.83 7.90
C ILE A 581 3.36 -61.38 6.46
N LEU A 582 2.43 -61.58 5.52
CA LEU A 582 2.62 -61.23 4.10
C LEU A 582 2.17 -59.80 3.74
N ALA A 583 1.52 -59.07 4.63
CA ALA A 583 0.99 -57.73 4.34
C ALA A 583 2.07 -56.71 3.92
N PRO A 584 3.31 -56.72 4.46
CA PRO A 584 4.41 -55.89 3.96
C PRO A 584 4.73 -56.08 2.46
N LEU A 585 4.51 -57.28 1.93
CA LEU A 585 4.76 -57.60 0.52
C LEU A 585 3.52 -57.40 -0.36
N LEU A 586 2.33 -57.74 0.16
CA LEU A 586 1.08 -57.71 -0.61
C LEU A 586 0.39 -56.33 -0.61
N HIS A 587 0.59 -55.53 0.44
CA HIS A 587 -0.09 -54.24 0.62
C HIS A 587 0.86 -53.11 1.08
N PRO A 588 2.00 -52.89 0.39
CA PRO A 588 3.00 -51.91 0.81
C PRO A 588 2.47 -50.48 0.83
N SER A 589 1.62 -50.08 -0.13
CA SER A 589 1.03 -48.72 -0.15
C SER A 589 0.10 -48.46 1.03
N ARG A 590 -0.71 -49.44 1.43
CA ARG A 590 -1.60 -49.30 2.59
C ARG A 590 -0.81 -49.09 3.88
N LEU A 591 0.25 -49.86 4.08
CA LEU A 591 1.10 -49.75 5.27
C LEU A 591 1.92 -48.45 5.25
N ARG A 592 2.33 -47.98 4.07
CA ARG A 592 2.94 -46.66 3.89
C ARG A 592 1.99 -45.54 4.33
N ASP A 593 0.74 -45.57 3.90
CA ASP A 593 -0.24 -44.53 4.23
C ASP A 593 -0.59 -44.53 5.73
N GLU A 594 -0.71 -45.71 6.33
CA GLU A 594 -0.87 -45.85 7.79
C GLU A 594 0.36 -45.32 8.55
N ALA A 595 1.57 -45.66 8.10
CA ALA A 595 2.81 -45.17 8.70
C ALA A 595 2.98 -43.66 8.56
N PHE A 596 2.58 -43.09 7.43
CA PHE A 596 2.58 -41.65 7.19
C PHE A 596 1.61 -40.93 8.13
N GLY A 597 0.37 -41.43 8.27
CA GLY A 597 -0.59 -40.87 9.23
C GLY A 597 -0.09 -40.90 10.67
N ARG A 598 0.46 -42.04 11.12
CA ARG A 598 1.03 -42.16 12.47
C ARG A 598 2.26 -41.29 12.68
N PHE A 599 3.09 -41.15 11.65
CA PHE A 599 4.24 -40.25 11.66
C PHE A 599 3.78 -38.81 11.92
N TRP A 600 2.80 -38.31 11.16
CA TRP A 600 2.31 -36.94 11.31
C TRP A 600 1.63 -36.69 12.65
N VAL A 601 0.82 -37.63 13.15
CA VAL A 601 0.25 -37.54 14.51
C VAL A 601 1.37 -37.41 15.54
N THR A 602 2.36 -38.30 15.51
CA THR A 602 3.48 -38.27 16.46
C THR A 602 4.31 -36.98 16.31
N PHE A 603 4.52 -36.53 15.08
CA PHE A 603 5.29 -35.32 14.77
C PHE A 603 4.58 -34.06 15.29
N SER A 604 3.26 -33.95 15.11
CA SER A 604 2.48 -32.84 15.65
C SER A 604 2.35 -32.90 17.17
N THR A 605 2.10 -34.08 17.75
CA THR A 605 1.94 -34.21 19.21
C THR A 605 3.24 -33.97 19.98
N ASN A 606 4.40 -34.44 19.47
CA ASN A 606 5.68 -34.21 20.14
C ASN A 606 6.07 -32.73 20.13
N ARG A 607 5.70 -31.99 19.08
CA ARG A 607 5.86 -30.53 19.05
C ARG A 607 4.97 -29.80 20.06
N GLU A 608 3.82 -30.37 20.41
CA GLU A 608 2.91 -29.83 21.44
C GLU A 608 3.35 -30.19 22.87
N SER A 609 3.91 -31.39 23.08
CA SER A 609 4.34 -31.84 24.42
C SER A 609 5.65 -31.21 24.89
N ASP A 610 6.53 -30.81 23.96
CA ASP A 610 7.77 -30.07 24.24
C ASP A 610 7.57 -28.54 24.15
N ALA A 611 6.32 -28.06 24.00
CA ALA A 611 6.04 -26.63 23.95
C ALA A 611 6.21 -26.02 25.36
N PRO A 612 7.16 -25.09 25.58
CA PRO A 612 7.09 -24.24 26.76
C PRO A 612 5.76 -23.47 26.76
N PRO A 613 5.29 -22.92 27.91
CA PRO A 613 4.20 -21.94 27.90
C PRO A 613 4.50 -20.89 26.82
N PRO A 614 3.47 -20.35 26.12
CA PRO A 614 3.68 -19.50 24.97
C PRO A 614 4.78 -18.50 25.32
N PRO A 615 5.93 -18.51 24.62
CA PRO A 615 6.92 -17.49 24.87
C PRO A 615 6.23 -16.14 24.69
N PRO A 616 6.63 -15.08 25.41
CA PRO A 616 6.22 -13.74 25.02
C PRO A 616 6.42 -13.63 23.50
N ILE A 617 5.42 -13.10 22.81
CA ILE A 617 5.41 -12.91 21.36
C ILE A 617 6.82 -12.47 20.97
N PRO A 618 7.53 -13.20 20.09
CA PRO A 618 8.91 -12.88 19.76
C PRO A 618 8.99 -11.39 19.46
N THR A 619 9.81 -10.67 20.21
CA THR A 619 9.99 -9.21 20.16
C THR A 619 10.59 -8.71 18.83
N SER A 620 10.66 -9.58 17.82
CA SER A 620 11.11 -9.31 16.47
C SER A 620 10.32 -10.21 15.52
N GLY A 621 9.60 -9.63 14.56
CA GLY A 621 8.94 -10.34 13.44
C GLY A 621 9.90 -11.04 12.48
N GLU A 622 11.02 -11.60 12.96
CA GLU A 622 11.98 -12.37 12.18
C GLU A 622 11.39 -13.74 11.80
N ILE A 623 11.29 -14.00 10.50
CA ILE A 623 10.96 -15.32 9.97
C ILE A 623 12.18 -16.23 10.11
N GLN A 624 12.11 -17.21 11.02
CA GLN A 624 13.20 -18.14 11.30
C GLN A 624 13.05 -19.47 10.56
N GLY A 625 11.81 -19.88 10.28
CA GLY A 625 11.51 -21.12 9.58
C GLY A 625 10.20 -21.07 8.80
N SER A 626 9.93 -22.14 8.05
CA SER A 626 8.77 -22.19 7.15
C SER A 626 7.42 -22.17 7.86
N SER A 627 7.37 -22.42 9.17
CA SER A 627 6.14 -22.32 9.96
C SER A 627 5.74 -20.89 10.22
N ASP A 628 6.71 -19.97 10.30
CA ASP A 628 6.46 -18.53 10.55
C ASP A 628 5.80 -17.86 9.33
N LEU A 629 5.86 -18.51 8.16
CA LEU A 629 5.18 -18.07 6.93
C LEU A 629 3.66 -18.28 6.97
N ILE A 630 3.15 -19.15 7.85
CA ILE A 630 1.75 -19.61 7.78
C ILE A 630 0.77 -18.61 8.43
N PRO A 631 1.00 -18.08 9.64
CA PRO A 631 0.09 -17.13 10.27
C PRO A 631 -0.27 -15.89 9.42
N PRO A 632 0.68 -15.16 8.81
CA PRO A 632 0.34 -13.97 8.02
C PRO A 632 -0.40 -14.31 6.73
N ILE A 633 -0.22 -15.51 6.19
CA ILE A 633 -0.96 -15.95 5.00
C ILE A 633 -2.38 -16.34 5.37
N LEU A 634 -2.58 -17.14 6.42
CA LEU A 634 -3.90 -17.61 6.82
C LEU A 634 -4.80 -16.53 7.43
N SER A 635 -4.24 -15.40 7.89
CA SER A 635 -5.05 -14.26 8.35
C SER A 635 -5.96 -13.68 7.26
N HIS A 636 -5.67 -13.94 5.98
CA HIS A 636 -6.46 -13.48 4.84
C HIS A 636 -7.70 -14.35 4.55
N ALA A 637 -7.88 -15.46 5.27
CA ALA A 637 -8.96 -16.41 5.04
C ALA A 637 -10.33 -15.84 5.47
N SER A 638 -11.32 -15.99 4.60
CA SER A 638 -12.69 -15.48 4.81
C SER A 638 -13.73 -16.23 3.96
N GLY A 639 -15.00 -16.08 4.30
CA GLY A 639 -16.14 -16.66 3.57
C GLY A 639 -16.25 -18.17 3.70
N ILE A 640 -16.62 -18.83 2.60
CA ILE A 640 -16.62 -20.30 2.48
C ILE A 640 -15.21 -20.75 2.09
N VAL A 641 -14.59 -21.53 2.97
CA VAL A 641 -13.18 -21.93 2.89
C VAL A 641 -13.05 -23.40 2.53
N LEU A 642 -12.17 -23.71 1.58
CA LEU A 642 -11.67 -25.07 1.34
C LEU A 642 -10.28 -25.22 1.97
N ASP A 643 -10.14 -26.08 2.97
CA ASP A 643 -8.85 -26.42 3.58
C ASP A 643 -8.30 -27.71 2.95
N VAL A 644 -7.24 -27.61 2.16
CA VAL A 644 -6.72 -28.74 1.37
C VAL A 644 -5.65 -29.49 2.16
N GLY A 645 -5.92 -30.75 2.49
CA GLY A 645 -5.01 -31.61 3.25
C GLY A 645 -4.65 -31.06 4.64
N PRO A 646 -5.63 -30.76 5.50
CA PRO A 646 -5.42 -30.16 6.82
C PRO A 646 -4.61 -31.04 7.78
N GLY A 647 -4.44 -32.33 7.48
CA GLY A 647 -3.70 -33.28 8.30
C GLY A 647 -4.36 -33.44 9.68
N THR A 648 -3.57 -33.23 10.74
CA THR A 648 -4.05 -33.26 12.13
C THR A 648 -4.73 -31.97 12.58
N GLY A 649 -4.84 -30.96 11.72
CA GLY A 649 -5.44 -29.66 12.06
C GLY A 649 -4.46 -28.71 12.75
N THR A 650 -3.16 -28.82 12.50
CA THR A 650 -2.15 -27.94 13.14
C THR A 650 -2.36 -26.45 12.87
N GLN A 651 -3.05 -26.08 11.79
CA GLN A 651 -3.32 -24.69 11.42
C GLN A 651 -4.66 -24.16 11.94
N MET A 652 -5.45 -25.02 12.58
CA MET A 652 -6.79 -24.72 13.09
C MET A 652 -6.88 -23.46 13.97
N PRO A 653 -5.92 -23.17 14.87
CA PRO A 653 -5.97 -21.96 15.69
C PRO A 653 -5.96 -20.66 14.88
N LEU A 654 -5.47 -20.70 13.64
CA LEU A 654 -5.40 -19.56 12.72
C LEU A 654 -6.72 -19.35 11.94
N LEU A 655 -7.66 -20.30 12.01
CA LEU A 655 -8.92 -20.29 11.25
C LEU A 655 -10.13 -19.86 12.11
N ARG A 656 -9.87 -19.16 13.22
CA ARG A 656 -10.90 -18.73 14.18
C ARG A 656 -11.60 -17.43 13.79
N SER A 657 -11.12 -16.74 12.74
CA SER A 657 -11.68 -15.46 12.29
C SER A 657 -13.20 -15.52 12.11
N PRO A 658 -13.96 -14.51 12.59
CA PRO A 658 -15.40 -14.42 12.36
C PRO A 658 -15.73 -14.19 10.88
N ALA A 659 -14.77 -13.72 10.08
CA ALA A 659 -14.95 -13.60 8.63
C ALA A 659 -15.10 -14.95 7.91
N ILE A 660 -14.68 -16.06 8.55
CA ILE A 660 -14.82 -17.41 8.02
C ILE A 660 -16.19 -17.97 8.43
N GLN A 661 -17.05 -18.19 7.42
CA GLN A 661 -18.41 -18.68 7.60
C GLN A 661 -18.44 -20.20 7.76
N THR A 662 -17.71 -20.93 6.91
CA THR A 662 -17.70 -22.39 6.88
C THR A 662 -16.38 -22.88 6.30
N ILE A 663 -15.87 -24.00 6.81
CA ILE A 663 -14.63 -24.64 6.36
C ILE A 663 -14.92 -26.08 5.95
N TYR A 664 -14.51 -26.45 4.74
CA TYR A 664 -14.54 -27.81 4.24
C TYR A 664 -13.10 -28.34 4.16
N GLY A 665 -12.74 -29.27 5.02
CA GLY A 665 -11.40 -29.86 5.09
C GLY A 665 -11.29 -31.13 4.26
N ALA A 666 -10.65 -31.07 3.09
CA ALA A 666 -10.42 -32.23 2.23
C ALA A 666 -9.21 -33.05 2.70
N GLU A 667 -9.46 -34.12 3.46
CA GLU A 667 -8.42 -34.96 4.05
C GLU A 667 -8.58 -36.43 3.63
N PRO A 668 -7.71 -36.97 2.75
CA PRO A 668 -7.81 -38.35 2.30
C PRO A 668 -7.39 -39.37 3.38
N CYS A 669 -6.53 -39.00 4.33
CA CYS A 669 -6.01 -39.93 5.34
C CYS A 669 -7.00 -40.09 6.50
N HIS A 670 -7.80 -41.16 6.46
CA HIS A 670 -8.80 -41.45 7.50
C HIS A 670 -8.21 -41.61 8.91
N GLY A 671 -6.92 -41.99 9.01
CA GLY A 671 -6.22 -42.09 10.28
C GLY A 671 -6.03 -40.74 10.99
N LEU A 672 -6.14 -39.62 10.28
CA LEU A 672 -5.99 -38.27 10.83
C LEU A 672 -7.32 -37.63 11.26
N HIS A 673 -8.46 -38.17 10.82
CA HIS A 673 -9.78 -37.55 11.04
C HIS A 673 -10.18 -37.45 12.51
N ALA A 674 -9.74 -38.41 13.35
CA ALA A 674 -10.03 -38.37 14.78
C ALA A 674 -9.35 -37.18 15.45
N GLU A 675 -8.07 -36.94 15.14
CA GLU A 675 -7.29 -35.82 15.68
C GLU A 675 -7.78 -34.49 15.10
N LEU A 676 -8.03 -34.44 13.78
CA LEU A 676 -8.59 -33.26 13.12
C LEU A 676 -9.93 -32.84 13.73
N ARG A 677 -10.81 -33.81 14.04
CA ARG A 677 -12.08 -33.55 14.72
C ARG A 677 -11.92 -33.16 16.18
N ALA A 678 -10.94 -33.73 16.90
CA ALA A 678 -10.64 -33.31 18.26
C ALA A 678 -10.20 -31.83 18.27
N ARG A 679 -9.35 -31.43 17.30
CA ARG A 679 -8.89 -30.06 17.13
C ARG A 679 -10.01 -29.10 16.70
N ALA A 680 -10.86 -29.53 15.74
CA ALA A 680 -12.30 -29.27 15.67
C ALA A 680 -12.90 -28.52 16.86
N ILE A 681 -13.04 -29.33 17.89
CA ILE A 681 -13.79 -29.06 19.09
C ILE A 681 -12.97 -28.17 20.01
N SER A 682 -11.67 -28.43 20.16
CA SER A 682 -10.81 -27.64 21.07
C SER A 682 -10.68 -26.18 20.64
N GLU A 683 -10.69 -25.90 19.34
CA GLU A 683 -10.61 -24.54 18.80
C GLU A 683 -11.99 -23.87 18.62
N GLY A 684 -13.07 -24.51 19.06
CA GLY A 684 -14.43 -23.95 18.94
C GLY A 684 -14.94 -23.84 17.50
N LEU A 685 -14.44 -24.69 16.58
CA LEU A 685 -14.83 -24.69 15.16
C LEU A 685 -15.74 -25.86 14.80
N SER A 686 -16.21 -26.64 15.78
CA SER A 686 -17.06 -27.83 15.57
C SER A 686 -18.28 -27.55 14.69
N ASP A 687 -18.81 -26.35 14.78
CA ASP A 687 -20.09 -25.98 14.17
C ASP A 687 -19.91 -25.50 12.73
N LYS A 688 -18.67 -25.19 12.32
CA LYS A 688 -18.33 -24.65 11.00
C LYS A 688 -17.29 -25.46 10.23
N TYR A 689 -16.68 -26.50 10.82
CA TYR A 689 -15.63 -27.30 10.19
C TYR A 689 -16.11 -28.69 9.78
N TYR A 690 -16.20 -28.94 8.47
CA TYR A 690 -16.68 -30.20 7.88
C TYR A 690 -15.53 -30.99 7.25
N ILE A 691 -15.24 -32.18 7.79
CA ILE A 691 -14.20 -33.05 7.24
C ILE A 691 -14.75 -33.82 6.03
N LEU A 692 -14.14 -33.62 4.86
CA LEU A 692 -14.42 -34.36 3.63
C LEU A 692 -13.41 -35.51 3.49
N PRO A 693 -13.86 -36.79 3.53
CA PRO A 693 -12.97 -37.95 3.45
C PRO A 693 -12.55 -38.23 2.00
N CYS A 694 -11.88 -37.28 1.34
CA CYS A 694 -11.52 -37.34 -0.07
C CYS A 694 -10.15 -36.69 -0.35
N GLY A 695 -9.56 -37.02 -1.50
CA GLY A 695 -8.46 -36.24 -2.06
C GLY A 695 -8.93 -34.91 -2.66
N VAL A 696 -7.96 -34.10 -3.10
CA VAL A 696 -8.23 -32.78 -3.72
C VAL A 696 -8.29 -32.85 -5.25
N GLU A 697 -7.93 -33.98 -5.86
CA GLU A 697 -8.12 -34.18 -7.29
C GLU A 697 -9.62 -34.13 -7.63
N ALA A 698 -9.95 -33.57 -8.80
CA ALA A 698 -11.34 -33.34 -9.19
C ALA A 698 -12.20 -34.62 -9.17
N SER A 699 -11.60 -35.78 -9.44
CA SER A 699 -12.28 -37.09 -9.39
C SER A 699 -12.86 -37.42 -8.01
N ASP A 700 -12.23 -36.92 -6.95
CA ASP A 700 -12.57 -37.24 -5.56
C ASP A 700 -13.28 -36.07 -4.89
N LEU A 701 -12.80 -34.85 -5.13
CA LEU A 701 -13.30 -33.64 -4.49
C LEU A 701 -14.70 -33.27 -5.01
N ILE A 702 -14.94 -33.30 -6.32
CA ILE A 702 -16.23 -32.87 -6.88
C ILE A 702 -17.40 -33.72 -6.34
N PRO A 703 -17.33 -35.06 -6.31
CA PRO A 703 -18.38 -35.87 -5.69
C PRO A 703 -18.56 -35.60 -4.19
N ALA A 704 -17.49 -35.27 -3.46
CA ALA A 704 -17.58 -34.92 -2.04
C ALA A 704 -18.30 -33.57 -1.84
N LEU A 705 -18.01 -32.57 -2.66
CA LEU A 705 -18.67 -31.27 -2.63
C LEU A 705 -20.14 -31.34 -3.04
N GLN A 706 -20.48 -32.17 -4.04
CA GLN A 706 -21.87 -32.43 -4.43
C GLN A 706 -22.68 -33.03 -3.27
N LYS A 707 -22.09 -33.92 -2.47
CA LYS A 707 -22.75 -34.49 -1.27
C LYS A 707 -22.99 -33.48 -0.15
N GLN A 708 -22.31 -32.33 -0.19
CA GLN A 708 -22.52 -31.22 0.74
C GLN A 708 -23.43 -30.14 0.14
N ASP A 709 -24.08 -30.41 -0.98
CA ASP A 709 -24.95 -29.48 -1.71
C ASP A 709 -24.26 -28.17 -2.15
N LEU A 710 -22.92 -28.15 -2.22
CA LEU A 710 -22.13 -26.99 -2.68
C LEU A 710 -22.10 -26.86 -4.20
N LEU A 711 -22.39 -27.94 -4.93
CA LEU A 711 -22.38 -28.00 -6.38
C LEU A 711 -23.68 -28.60 -6.89
N ASN A 712 -24.59 -27.75 -7.37
CA ASN A 712 -25.90 -28.17 -7.86
C ASN A 712 -25.85 -28.51 -9.36
N THR A 713 -25.50 -29.75 -9.69
CA THR A 713 -25.39 -30.20 -11.09
C THR A 713 -26.06 -31.55 -11.32
N ASN A 714 -26.79 -31.71 -12.42
CA ASN A 714 -27.45 -32.96 -12.83
C ASN A 714 -26.50 -34.06 -13.34
N THR A 715 -25.17 -33.85 -13.27
CA THR A 715 -24.16 -34.77 -13.80
C THR A 715 -23.16 -35.20 -12.72
N THR A 716 -22.80 -36.49 -12.75
CA THR A 716 -21.80 -37.08 -11.87
C THR A 716 -20.39 -37.06 -12.46
N ASN A 717 -20.20 -36.48 -13.66
CA ASN A 717 -18.90 -36.38 -14.31
C ASN A 717 -18.14 -35.11 -13.85
N PRO A 718 -17.03 -35.22 -13.10
CA PRO A 718 -16.30 -34.08 -12.55
C PRO A 718 -15.83 -33.08 -13.61
N THR A 719 -15.39 -33.56 -14.77
CA THR A 719 -14.93 -32.70 -15.87
C THR A 719 -16.08 -31.86 -16.45
N ALA A 720 -17.29 -32.43 -16.51
CA ALA A 720 -18.46 -31.69 -16.96
C ALA A 720 -18.89 -30.61 -15.95
N VAL A 721 -18.75 -30.89 -14.65
CA VAL A 721 -19.01 -29.91 -13.59
C VAL A 721 -18.04 -28.74 -13.66
N LEU A 722 -16.73 -29.01 -13.71
CA LEU A 722 -15.71 -27.97 -13.83
C LEU A 722 -15.90 -27.14 -15.10
N LYS A 723 -16.19 -27.77 -16.24
CA LYS A 723 -16.47 -27.06 -17.49
C LYS A 723 -17.72 -26.17 -17.40
N ASN A 724 -18.72 -26.56 -16.61
CA ASN A 724 -19.90 -25.73 -16.40
C ASN A 724 -19.56 -24.49 -15.55
N LEU A 725 -18.88 -24.67 -14.42
CA LEU A 725 -18.40 -23.58 -13.57
C LEU A 725 -17.47 -22.63 -14.35
N GLU A 726 -16.61 -23.19 -15.20
CA GLU A 726 -15.76 -22.41 -16.10
C GLU A 726 -16.53 -21.57 -17.11
N ASN A 727 -17.70 -22.05 -17.58
CA ASN A 727 -18.51 -21.33 -18.55
C ASN A 727 -19.38 -20.26 -17.88
N THR A 728 -19.88 -20.52 -16.67
CA THR A 728 -20.69 -19.54 -15.94
C THR A 728 -19.84 -18.52 -15.18
N GLY A 729 -18.58 -18.86 -14.88
CA GLY A 729 -17.72 -18.09 -13.99
C GLY A 729 -18.09 -18.23 -12.52
N ASP A 730 -19.05 -19.12 -12.19
CA ASP A 730 -19.47 -19.35 -10.81
C ASP A 730 -18.42 -20.22 -10.10
N GLY A 731 -17.80 -19.67 -9.07
CA GLY A 731 -17.02 -20.45 -8.12
C GLY A 731 -17.82 -20.82 -6.88
N VAL A 732 -17.25 -21.69 -6.06
CA VAL A 732 -17.85 -22.15 -4.80
C VAL A 732 -17.22 -21.44 -3.60
N PHE A 733 -15.90 -21.35 -3.60
CA PHE A 733 -15.12 -20.91 -2.43
C PHE A 733 -14.68 -19.47 -2.55
N ASP A 734 -14.79 -18.75 -1.43
CA ASP A 734 -14.22 -17.42 -1.26
C ASP A 734 -12.72 -17.51 -0.93
N THR A 735 -12.31 -18.57 -0.22
CA THR A 735 -10.90 -18.85 0.07
C THR A 735 -10.57 -20.33 -0.13
N ILE A 736 -9.42 -20.64 -0.73
CA ILE A 736 -8.85 -21.99 -0.75
C ILE A 736 -7.47 -21.94 -0.08
N LEU A 737 -7.23 -22.83 0.88
CA LEU A 737 -5.97 -22.95 1.61
C LEU A 737 -5.13 -24.09 1.04
N CYS A 738 -3.87 -23.82 0.71
CA CYS A 738 -2.89 -24.80 0.24
C CYS A 738 -1.61 -24.67 1.06
N VAL A 739 -1.55 -25.37 2.19
CA VAL A 739 -0.41 -25.32 3.11
C VAL A 739 0.33 -26.66 3.09
N ARG A 740 1.46 -26.70 2.39
CA ARG A 740 2.40 -27.83 2.29
C ARG A 740 1.75 -29.13 1.81
N VAL A 741 0.85 -29.02 0.83
CA VAL A 741 0.02 -30.10 0.32
C VAL A 741 0.18 -30.33 -1.18
N LEU A 742 0.35 -29.27 -1.97
CA LEU A 742 0.44 -29.35 -3.44
C LEU A 742 1.70 -30.09 -3.92
N CYS A 743 2.71 -30.20 -3.06
CA CYS A 743 3.88 -31.04 -3.32
C CYS A 743 3.55 -32.54 -3.42
N SER A 744 2.42 -32.99 -2.86
CA SER A 744 2.05 -34.41 -2.70
C SER A 744 0.93 -34.89 -3.63
N VAL A 745 0.23 -33.96 -4.30
CA VAL A 745 -0.88 -34.32 -5.21
C VAL A 745 -0.33 -34.99 -6.49
N PRO A 746 -0.93 -36.04 -7.07
CA PRO A 746 -0.36 -36.71 -8.25
C PRO A 746 -0.17 -35.78 -9.46
N ASP A 747 -1.22 -35.10 -9.92
CA ASP A 747 -1.16 -34.08 -10.97
C ASP A 747 -1.33 -32.67 -10.38
N MET A 748 -0.21 -31.98 -10.12
CA MET A 748 -0.22 -30.63 -9.54
C MET A 748 -0.94 -29.62 -10.42
N GLN A 749 -0.68 -29.67 -11.72
CA GLN A 749 -1.10 -28.62 -12.63
C GLN A 749 -2.60 -28.71 -12.86
N GLN A 750 -3.11 -29.92 -13.08
CA GLN A 750 -4.55 -30.15 -13.22
C GLN A 750 -5.30 -29.88 -11.91
N THR A 751 -4.70 -30.23 -10.77
CA THR A 751 -5.30 -29.94 -9.45
C THR A 751 -5.41 -28.44 -9.23
N ILE A 752 -4.32 -27.67 -9.43
CA ILE A 752 -4.35 -26.21 -9.27
C ILE A 752 -5.35 -25.57 -10.23
N GLN A 753 -5.44 -26.06 -11.48
CA GLN A 753 -6.46 -25.58 -12.43
C GLN A 753 -7.88 -25.82 -11.90
N SER A 754 -8.13 -26.99 -11.33
CA SER A 754 -9.44 -27.33 -10.75
C SER A 754 -9.77 -26.45 -9.54
N LEU A 755 -8.79 -26.20 -8.67
CA LEU A 755 -8.93 -25.29 -7.53
C LEU A 755 -9.20 -23.84 -7.99
N TYR A 756 -8.51 -23.37 -9.03
CA TYR A 756 -8.78 -22.06 -9.64
C TYR A 756 -10.22 -21.97 -10.16
N THR A 757 -10.70 -23.01 -10.84
CA THR A 757 -12.11 -23.07 -11.30
C THR A 757 -13.09 -23.01 -10.13
N LEU A 758 -12.78 -23.66 -9.01
CA LEU A 758 -13.63 -23.67 -7.81
C LEU A 758 -13.62 -22.36 -7.00
N LEU A 759 -12.68 -21.43 -7.25
CA LEU A 759 -12.70 -20.09 -6.64
C LEU A 759 -13.78 -19.21 -7.26
N ARG A 760 -14.49 -18.46 -6.42
CA ARG A 760 -15.38 -17.38 -6.86
C ARG A 760 -14.57 -16.26 -7.53
N PRO A 761 -15.19 -15.45 -8.41
CA PRO A 761 -14.60 -14.17 -8.81
C PRO A 761 -14.32 -13.32 -7.55
N GLY A 762 -13.10 -12.78 -7.42
CA GLY A 762 -12.61 -12.11 -6.20
C GLY A 762 -12.13 -13.06 -5.08
N GLY A 763 -12.26 -14.38 -5.25
CA GLY A 763 -11.83 -15.38 -4.28
C GLY A 763 -10.31 -15.53 -4.19
N LYS A 764 -9.82 -15.96 -3.03
CA LYS A 764 -8.39 -16.01 -2.68
C LYS A 764 -7.84 -17.44 -2.63
N LEU A 765 -6.71 -17.69 -3.28
CA LEU A 765 -5.88 -18.88 -3.08
C LEU A 765 -4.71 -18.53 -2.17
N LEU A 766 -4.68 -19.12 -0.98
CA LEU A 766 -3.65 -18.89 0.02
C LEU A 766 -2.64 -20.05 -0.04
N VAL A 767 -1.38 -19.76 -0.32
CA VAL A 767 -0.37 -20.79 -0.60
C VAL A 767 0.82 -20.66 0.34
N VAL A 768 1.23 -21.77 0.95
CA VAL A 768 2.54 -21.93 1.60
C VAL A 768 3.09 -23.30 1.23
N GLU A 769 4.05 -23.37 0.32
CA GLU A 769 4.49 -24.63 -0.28
C GLU A 769 6.01 -24.71 -0.36
N HIS A 770 6.60 -25.87 -0.07
CA HIS A 770 7.99 -26.09 -0.42
C HIS A 770 8.11 -26.38 -1.93
N VAL A 771 9.20 -25.94 -2.54
CA VAL A 771 9.37 -25.98 -4.01
C VAL A 771 10.76 -26.43 -4.42
N VAL A 772 10.92 -26.63 -5.73
CA VAL A 772 12.25 -26.79 -6.34
C VAL A 772 13.16 -25.62 -5.99
N ASN A 773 14.41 -25.91 -5.64
CA ASN A 773 15.40 -24.87 -5.40
C ASN A 773 15.64 -24.04 -6.67
N PRO A 774 15.62 -22.69 -6.61
CA PRO A 774 15.81 -21.82 -7.76
C PRO A 774 17.30 -21.71 -8.13
N TRP A 775 17.98 -22.85 -8.30
CA TRP A 775 19.44 -23.01 -8.43
C TRP A 775 20.09 -22.25 -9.58
N ARG A 776 19.29 -21.75 -10.53
CA ARG A 776 19.74 -20.92 -11.66
C ARG A 776 19.74 -19.42 -11.34
N THR A 777 19.25 -19.02 -10.17
CA THR A 777 19.15 -17.62 -9.72
C THR A 777 20.27 -17.28 -8.72
N ARG A 778 20.58 -15.99 -8.54
CA ARG A 778 21.60 -15.53 -7.57
C ARG A 778 21.27 -15.88 -6.11
N LYS A 779 19.98 -15.99 -5.77
CA LYS A 779 19.51 -16.37 -4.41
C LYS A 779 19.40 -17.89 -4.21
N GLY A 780 19.58 -18.70 -5.28
CA GLY A 780 19.49 -20.15 -5.26
C GLY A 780 20.79 -20.88 -4.90
N SER A 781 20.75 -22.22 -4.84
CA SER A 781 21.94 -23.04 -4.55
C SER A 781 21.97 -24.35 -5.34
N ILE A 782 23.01 -24.51 -6.16
CA ILE A 782 23.29 -25.76 -6.91
C ILE A 782 23.49 -26.94 -5.95
N ILE A 783 24.15 -26.69 -4.82
CA ILE A 783 24.39 -27.71 -3.79
C ILE A 783 23.04 -28.15 -3.18
N ALA A 784 22.20 -27.19 -2.79
CA ALA A 784 20.87 -27.52 -2.26
C ALA A 784 20.02 -28.29 -3.27
N ARG A 785 20.11 -27.94 -4.56
CA ARG A 785 19.45 -28.69 -5.65
C ARG A 785 19.96 -30.13 -5.75
N ALA A 786 21.26 -30.36 -5.58
CA ALA A 786 21.83 -31.71 -5.54
C ALA A 786 21.33 -32.50 -4.33
N PHE A 787 21.18 -31.86 -3.17
CA PHE A 787 20.57 -32.48 -1.99
C PHE A 787 19.09 -32.84 -2.20
N GLN A 788 18.30 -31.98 -2.86
CA GLN A 788 16.93 -32.33 -3.25
C GLN A 788 16.88 -33.60 -4.12
N ALA A 789 17.80 -33.73 -5.08
CA ALA A 789 17.91 -34.94 -5.91
C ALA A 789 18.35 -36.16 -5.09
N PHE A 790 19.31 -35.98 -4.18
CA PHE A 790 19.79 -37.02 -3.28
C PHE A 790 18.67 -37.58 -2.38
N TYR A 791 17.87 -36.73 -1.75
CA TYR A 791 16.73 -37.18 -0.93
C TYR A 791 15.64 -37.85 -1.79
N GLY A 792 15.43 -37.38 -3.01
CA GLY A 792 14.60 -38.07 -3.99
C GLY A 792 15.03 -39.52 -4.21
N LEU A 793 16.34 -39.77 -4.39
CA LEU A 793 16.91 -41.11 -4.55
C LEU A 793 16.82 -41.97 -3.28
N LEU A 794 16.86 -41.37 -2.10
CA LEU A 794 16.67 -42.06 -0.81
C LEU A 794 15.21 -42.44 -0.51
N GLY A 795 14.29 -42.22 -1.46
CA GLY A 795 12.90 -42.61 -1.32
C GLY A 795 12.01 -41.56 -0.66
N TRP A 796 12.39 -40.27 -0.69
CA TRP A 796 11.58 -39.17 -0.14
C TRP A 796 10.10 -39.27 -0.52
N SER A 797 9.80 -39.37 -1.82
CA SER A 797 8.42 -39.44 -2.31
C SER A 797 7.65 -40.64 -1.75
N TRP A 798 8.32 -41.78 -1.55
CA TRP A 798 7.67 -42.95 -0.97
C TRP A 798 7.32 -42.74 0.52
N TYR A 799 8.28 -42.29 1.34
CA TYR A 799 8.04 -42.18 2.78
C TYR A 799 7.21 -40.95 3.17
N MET A 800 7.25 -39.89 2.36
CA MET A 800 6.57 -38.61 2.61
C MET A 800 5.24 -38.48 1.83
N GLY A 801 4.50 -39.58 1.67
CA GLY A 801 3.13 -39.51 1.14
C GLY A 801 3.02 -38.94 -0.27
N ASN A 802 3.91 -39.35 -1.17
CA ASN A 802 4.07 -38.87 -2.55
C ASN A 802 4.60 -37.43 -2.70
N CYS A 803 5.00 -36.76 -1.63
CA CYS A 803 5.64 -35.45 -1.66
C CYS A 803 6.83 -35.40 -2.63
N SER A 804 6.92 -34.34 -3.43
CA SER A 804 7.98 -34.11 -4.42
C SER A 804 8.74 -32.81 -4.12
N LEU A 805 10.05 -32.93 -3.82
CA LEU A 805 10.92 -31.78 -3.53
C LEU A 805 11.24 -30.92 -4.76
N ASN A 806 10.92 -31.39 -5.97
CA ASN A 806 11.32 -30.76 -7.23
C ASN A 806 10.13 -30.17 -8.02
N ARG A 807 9.03 -29.86 -7.35
CA ARG A 807 7.87 -29.22 -7.98
C ARG A 807 8.08 -27.73 -8.21
N ASP A 808 7.68 -27.27 -9.39
CA ASP A 808 7.62 -25.84 -9.72
C ASP A 808 6.19 -25.30 -9.56
N THR A 809 5.74 -25.27 -8.30
CA THR A 809 4.38 -24.86 -7.94
C THR A 809 4.07 -23.42 -8.39
N ALA A 810 5.06 -22.53 -8.32
CA ALA A 810 4.89 -21.13 -8.73
C ALA A 810 4.51 -21.00 -10.21
N THR A 811 5.10 -21.82 -11.09
CA THR A 811 4.75 -21.82 -12.52
C THR A 811 3.36 -22.41 -12.75
N ALA A 812 3.01 -23.50 -12.07
CA ALA A 812 1.66 -24.08 -12.18
C ALA A 812 0.57 -23.12 -11.71
N LEU A 813 0.81 -22.36 -10.63
CA LEU A 813 -0.10 -21.31 -10.15
C LEU A 813 -0.31 -20.20 -11.19
N ARG A 814 0.74 -19.78 -11.90
CA ARG A 814 0.60 -18.77 -12.98
C ARG A 814 -0.24 -19.30 -14.13
N ILE A 815 0.09 -20.50 -14.62
CA ILE A 815 -0.59 -21.13 -15.76
C ILE A 815 -2.08 -21.28 -15.50
N ALA A 816 -2.47 -21.57 -14.25
CA ALA A 816 -3.87 -21.81 -13.90
C ALA A 816 -4.83 -20.64 -14.23
N ALA A 817 -4.32 -19.40 -14.21
CA ALA A 817 -5.11 -18.20 -14.50
C ALA A 817 -4.83 -17.60 -15.89
N GLU A 818 -3.91 -18.14 -16.68
CA GLU A 818 -3.52 -17.56 -17.99
C GLU A 818 -4.71 -17.43 -18.93
N ARG A 819 -5.66 -18.37 -18.89
CA ARG A 819 -6.86 -18.36 -19.74
C ARG A 819 -7.74 -17.11 -19.52
N ASP A 820 -7.74 -16.60 -18.29
CA ASP A 820 -8.58 -15.47 -17.88
C ASP A 820 -7.79 -14.14 -17.89
N GLY A 821 -6.62 -14.15 -18.56
CA GLY A 821 -5.71 -13.02 -18.64
C GLY A 821 -4.88 -12.80 -17.38
N GLY A 822 -4.72 -13.84 -16.55
CA GLY A 822 -3.95 -13.82 -15.30
C GLY A 822 -4.82 -13.64 -14.05
N TRP A 823 -4.15 -13.69 -12.90
CA TRP A 823 -4.74 -13.36 -11.60
C TRP A 823 -5.00 -11.86 -11.49
N GLU A 824 -5.96 -11.45 -10.68
CA GLU A 824 -6.18 -10.02 -10.35
C GLU A 824 -5.09 -9.49 -9.42
N SER A 825 -4.73 -10.28 -8.39
CA SER A 825 -3.49 -10.10 -7.63
C SER A 825 -2.70 -11.42 -7.60
N PHE A 826 -1.39 -11.32 -7.77
CA PHE A 826 -0.46 -12.45 -7.72
C PHE A 826 0.70 -12.12 -6.76
N GLU A 827 0.42 -12.09 -5.47
CA GLU A 827 1.42 -11.86 -4.43
C GLU A 827 2.00 -13.20 -4.01
N LEU A 828 3.16 -13.56 -4.58
CA LEU A 828 3.83 -14.82 -4.28
C LEU A 828 5.34 -14.60 -4.11
N GLU A 829 5.83 -14.83 -2.89
CA GLU A 829 7.23 -14.64 -2.53
C GLU A 829 7.97 -15.95 -2.35
N ARG A 830 9.31 -15.91 -2.50
CA ARG A 830 10.19 -17.08 -2.35
C ARG A 830 11.09 -16.94 -1.12
N TRP A 831 11.04 -17.96 -0.28
CA TRP A 831 11.66 -18.03 1.03
C TRP A 831 12.74 -19.11 1.08
N PHE A 832 13.78 -18.88 1.88
CA PHE A 832 14.87 -19.83 2.12
C PHE A 832 15.51 -20.37 0.83
N GLN A 833 15.69 -19.50 -0.17
CA GLN A 833 16.03 -19.86 -1.55
C GLN A 833 17.35 -20.64 -1.70
N SER A 834 18.25 -20.53 -0.72
CA SER A 834 19.55 -21.21 -0.71
C SER A 834 19.52 -22.61 -0.08
N THR A 835 18.40 -23.06 0.51
CA THR A 835 18.28 -24.33 1.27
C THR A 835 17.72 -25.49 0.42
N ALA A 836 17.80 -26.71 0.95
CA ALA A 836 17.24 -27.91 0.30
C ALA A 836 15.69 -27.95 0.33
N MET A 837 15.05 -27.13 1.16
CA MET A 837 13.60 -26.92 1.19
C MET A 837 13.30 -25.42 1.14
N PRO A 838 13.39 -24.80 -0.05
CA PRO A 838 12.88 -23.44 -0.24
C PRO A 838 11.36 -23.47 -0.27
N TYR A 839 10.75 -22.35 0.08
CA TYR A 839 9.30 -22.21 0.13
C TYR A 839 8.81 -21.09 -0.79
N ILE A 840 7.55 -21.18 -1.21
CA ILE A 840 6.76 -20.05 -1.68
C ILE A 840 5.66 -19.78 -0.67
N ALA A 841 5.35 -18.51 -0.44
CA ALA A 841 4.24 -18.09 0.40
C ALA A 841 3.53 -16.89 -0.24
N GLY A 842 2.20 -16.85 -0.22
CA GLY A 842 1.48 -15.79 -0.90
C GLY A 842 -0.04 -15.90 -0.94
N VAL A 843 -0.66 -14.80 -1.38
CA VAL A 843 -2.10 -14.62 -1.58
C VAL A 843 -2.35 -14.34 -3.06
N LEU A 844 -3.18 -15.15 -3.72
CA LEU A 844 -3.52 -14.96 -5.13
C LEU A 844 -5.02 -14.71 -5.24
N VAL A 845 -5.43 -13.65 -5.93
CA VAL A 845 -6.84 -13.25 -6.05
C VAL A 845 -7.35 -13.52 -7.46
N LYS A 846 -8.40 -14.33 -7.56
CA LYS A 846 -9.05 -14.64 -8.83
C LYS A 846 -9.79 -13.41 -9.33
N LYS A 847 -9.64 -13.12 -10.63
CA LYS A 847 -10.20 -11.94 -11.27
C LYS A 847 -11.73 -11.91 -11.23
N GLY A 848 -12.28 -10.75 -10.88
CA GLY A 848 -13.71 -10.45 -11.00
C GLY A 848 -14.22 -10.50 -12.45
N ASN A 849 -15.47 -10.93 -12.65
CA ASN A 849 -16.15 -10.74 -13.94
C ASN A 849 -16.40 -9.24 -14.14
N LYS A 850 -15.94 -8.68 -15.27
CA LYS A 850 -16.21 -7.29 -15.66
C LYS A 850 -17.67 -7.06 -15.98
#